data_AF-A0A167IVE5-F1
#
_entry.id   AF-A0A167IVE5-F1
#
_cell.length_a   1.000
_cell.length_b   1.000
_cell.length_c   1.000
_cell.angle_alpha   90.00
_cell.angle_beta   90.00
_cell.angle_gamma   90.00
#
_symmetry.space_group_name_H-M   'P 1'
#
loop_
_entity.id
_entity.type
_entity.pdbx_description
1 polymer ?
#
loop_
_entity_poly.entity_id
_entity_poly.type
_entity_poly.pdbx_seq_one_letter_code
_entity_poly.pdbx_strand_id
1 'polypeptide(L)'
;MKMRNHIINALKLSSIAIAISTTYANAYDCTGLADWQSGSTYVGGNQVVQTNVAYEAKWWTRSEPALNSGPSQEWKKLGECSGSGVNNPPVISQLKPITGSEFNQNDSVAISVKAVDVDGNVNRVEFYVDNTLIATDTSGVADVFDATWTAGQPGQYQVTAKAFDDKNEASNILSNLLTVKTSTPVNEAPVATLDIKSKPVELVVGSNVVFSLSGSDADGTLSKLSFAVNGTEVVSTNGTATEHTWVAPADGTYNFTLTVTDNENASSSVTTQLQVGAQVPGDRDACKPDGLYQTPGVNTPYCTIYDANGRELMGADHPRRVIGYFTSWRNGANGQPSYLVNDIPWDKITHINYAFAHVDAANKVSIGDPNAAGNPATNMEWPGVAGAELDPTLPYKGHFNLLTKYKKQYPDVKTLISVGGWAETGGFFGPDGSRVNSGGFYTMTTNADGSINNAGIETFVASSVEFIRKYGFDGVDIDYEYPSSMKDSGHPDDFPISNARRAGLNASYQVLMKRLREELDKAGQQDGVHYMLTIASPSSGYLLRGMETFQVTKYLDYVNIMSYDLHGAWNSHVGHNAALYDTGEDSELKAWDVYGTKEFEGIGYLNTDWAVKYFQGGLSAGRINIGIPYYTRGFKDVQGGTNGLWGQAALPNQADCAPGTGVGEKNKCGNGAVGIDNLWHDKNDVGLEIPAGSNPLWHAKNLQNGVLPSYLSIYGLSPDTDPADQLTGTYTRHYDSVAVAPWLWNAQKNVFISIEDEESMGTKVDYVINKGLGGIMFWELAGDFDYDQAKGEYFMGSSMTTLAYNKFKQSGAQYDVHRGDIAFQVPTEQVDVSFEAKNFPVGDDNYPIAPTFTFTNNSNIDLSGAKISFDVPVSTSAIFKSNWNAQEKLKMAIDVNNSNAAGNNIGGFDNDFHRFSITLVNEWGNQPKSFAPGESINAQVMYYMPVTGPVNFTAEKDGKRYAFKFEQPTLPAAKPGDGNGGPITHCEGTPIAEIAVYPTFPRGTHAGQGDLIIDGKGVYKAKWWSNKQPSTSSDYQKVCSL
;
A
#
# COMPACT_ATOMS: atom_id res chain seq x y z
N MET A 1 19.02 -17.05 -72.53
CA MET A 1 20.33 -16.69 -71.93
C MET A 1 20.19 -16.98 -70.43
N LYS A 2 21.08 -17.75 -69.75
CA LYS A 2 22.45 -17.40 -69.32
C LYS A 2 22.48 -16.05 -68.57
N MET A 3 22.95 -15.88 -67.32
CA MET A 3 23.55 -16.75 -66.27
C MET A 3 23.48 -15.96 -64.92
N ARG A 4 23.91 -16.37 -63.72
CA ARG A 4 24.85 -17.39 -63.21
C ARG A 4 24.57 -17.70 -61.71
N ASN A 5 24.76 -18.96 -61.27
CA ASN A 5 25.43 -19.51 -60.06
C ASN A 5 25.51 -18.65 -58.76
N HIS A 6 25.35 -19.14 -57.51
CA HIS A 6 25.45 -20.48 -56.85
C HIS A 6 24.94 -20.35 -55.35
N ILE A 7 24.82 -21.33 -54.40
CA ILE A 7 25.18 -22.77 -54.29
C ILE A 7 24.31 -23.55 -53.22
N ILE A 8 23.95 -24.81 -53.51
CA ILE A 8 23.88 -26.08 -52.70
C ILE A 8 23.25 -26.20 -51.27
N ASN A 9 22.65 -27.40 -51.03
CA ASN A 9 22.15 -28.07 -49.81
C ASN A 9 20.74 -27.73 -49.25
N ALA A 10 20.03 -28.67 -48.60
CA ALA A 10 19.34 -29.89 -49.11
C ALA A 10 19.01 -30.88 -47.95
N LEU A 11 17.86 -31.60 -48.05
CA LEU A 11 17.41 -32.72 -47.17
C LEU A 11 17.00 -32.29 -45.73
N LYS A 12 16.13 -32.99 -44.98
CA LYS A 12 15.35 -34.23 -45.21
C LYS A 12 14.11 -34.24 -44.28
N LEU A 13 13.08 -35.03 -44.62
CA LEU A 13 11.94 -35.30 -43.74
C LEU A 13 11.72 -36.83 -43.70
N SER A 14 11.80 -37.43 -42.50
CA SER A 14 11.61 -38.86 -42.27
C SER A 14 11.37 -39.15 -40.79
N SER A 15 10.30 -39.86 -40.46
CA SER A 15 9.85 -40.13 -39.09
C SER A 15 10.58 -41.30 -38.43
N ILE A 16 10.88 -41.17 -37.13
CA ILE A 16 11.36 -42.24 -36.24
C ILE A 16 10.65 -42.08 -34.88
N ALA A 17 10.23 -43.18 -34.26
CA ALA A 17 9.61 -43.19 -32.94
C ALA A 17 10.68 -43.20 -31.83
N ILE A 18 10.42 -42.49 -30.72
CA ILE A 18 11.29 -42.52 -29.54
C ILE A 18 10.85 -43.69 -28.65
N ALA A 19 11.61 -44.78 -28.69
CA ALA A 19 11.64 -45.76 -27.61
C ALA A 19 12.74 -45.36 -26.62
N ILE A 20 12.40 -45.10 -25.36
CA ILE A 20 13.40 -44.80 -24.32
C ILE A 20 13.98 -46.13 -23.84
N SER A 21 15.07 -46.57 -24.47
CA SER A 21 15.91 -47.65 -23.95
C SER A 21 16.83 -47.12 -22.87
N THR A 22 16.73 -47.64 -21.65
CA THR A 22 17.72 -47.40 -20.60
C THR A 22 19.07 -48.01 -21.02
N THR A 23 20.07 -47.17 -21.26
CA THR A 23 21.43 -47.62 -21.59
C THR A 23 22.25 -47.79 -20.32
N TYR A 24 22.33 -49.02 -19.82
CA TYR A 24 23.32 -49.40 -18.81
C TYR A 24 24.74 -49.12 -19.35
N ALA A 25 25.58 -48.49 -18.52
CA ALA A 25 26.99 -48.30 -18.86
C ALA A 25 27.71 -49.66 -18.77
N ASN A 26 28.09 -50.22 -19.92
CA ASN A 26 28.88 -51.45 -19.94
C ASN A 26 30.27 -51.19 -19.34
N ALA A 27 30.73 -52.09 -18.48
CA ALA A 27 32.09 -52.08 -17.98
C ALA A 27 33.09 -52.45 -19.10
N TYR A 28 34.31 -51.91 -19.01
CA TYR A 28 35.35 -51.98 -20.02
C TYR A 28 36.59 -52.67 -19.48
N ASP A 29 37.27 -53.49 -20.29
CA ASP A 29 38.55 -54.09 -19.91
C ASP A 29 39.67 -53.05 -20.06
N CYS A 30 40.25 -52.64 -18.93
CA CYS A 30 41.34 -51.68 -18.87
C CYS A 30 42.73 -52.33 -18.80
N THR A 31 42.83 -53.66 -18.84
CA THR A 31 44.13 -54.33 -18.71
C THR A 31 45.06 -54.00 -19.88
N GLY A 32 46.24 -53.45 -19.56
CA GLY A 32 47.23 -53.02 -20.55
C GLY A 32 47.04 -51.61 -21.12
N LEU A 33 45.99 -50.87 -20.73
CA LEU A 33 45.92 -49.43 -20.98
C LEU A 33 46.87 -48.67 -20.05
N ALA A 34 47.36 -47.52 -20.49
CA ALA A 34 48.22 -46.63 -19.69
C ALA A 34 47.40 -45.50 -19.05
N ASP A 35 47.78 -45.08 -17.85
CA ASP A 35 47.18 -43.91 -17.20
C ASP A 35 47.46 -42.63 -18.01
N TRP A 36 46.43 -41.77 -18.15
CA TRP A 36 46.57 -40.48 -18.80
C TRP A 36 47.59 -39.59 -18.07
N GLN A 37 48.54 -39.05 -18.83
CA GLN A 37 49.62 -38.21 -18.32
C GLN A 37 49.43 -36.78 -18.81
N SER A 38 49.27 -35.84 -17.88
CA SER A 38 49.10 -34.42 -18.20
C SER A 38 50.25 -33.90 -19.07
N GLY A 39 49.92 -33.10 -20.09
CA GLY A 39 50.87 -32.55 -21.07
C GLY A 39 51.36 -33.54 -22.14
N SER A 40 51.08 -34.85 -22.00
CA SER A 40 51.38 -35.82 -23.06
C SER A 40 50.49 -35.64 -24.29
N THR A 41 50.96 -36.13 -25.43
CA THR A 41 50.28 -35.94 -26.73
C THR A 41 49.65 -37.24 -27.19
N TYR A 42 48.33 -37.21 -27.42
CA TYR A 42 47.53 -38.34 -27.87
C TYR A 42 46.99 -38.05 -29.27
N VAL A 43 46.79 -39.10 -30.07
CA VAL A 43 46.21 -39.04 -31.42
C VAL A 43 45.02 -39.99 -31.54
N GLY A 44 44.25 -39.84 -32.62
CA GLY A 44 43.05 -40.64 -32.88
C GLY A 44 43.28 -42.15 -32.71
N GLY A 45 42.50 -42.79 -31.84
CA GLY A 45 42.62 -44.20 -31.49
C GLY A 45 43.58 -44.52 -30.33
N ASN A 46 44.26 -43.54 -29.72
CA ASN A 46 44.96 -43.78 -28.46
C ASN A 46 43.95 -43.92 -27.31
N GLN A 47 44.12 -44.98 -26.51
CA GLN A 47 43.30 -45.28 -25.36
C GLN A 47 44.10 -45.13 -24.06
N VAL A 48 43.46 -44.59 -23.03
CA VAL A 48 44.04 -44.31 -21.72
C VAL A 48 43.05 -44.62 -20.60
N VAL A 49 43.55 -44.86 -19.40
CA VAL A 49 42.74 -44.85 -18.17
C VAL A 49 42.87 -43.49 -17.50
N GLN A 50 41.77 -42.97 -16.96
CA GLN A 50 41.78 -41.90 -15.98
C GLN A 50 40.74 -42.22 -14.90
N THR A 51 41.14 -42.22 -13.63
CA THR A 51 40.22 -42.36 -12.48
C THR A 51 39.32 -43.61 -12.56
N ASN A 52 39.89 -44.77 -12.93
CA ASN A 52 39.18 -46.04 -13.16
C ASN A 52 38.18 -46.04 -14.34
N VAL A 53 38.32 -45.11 -15.29
CA VAL A 53 37.52 -45.04 -16.52
C VAL A 53 38.42 -45.12 -17.74
N ALA A 54 38.04 -45.91 -18.75
CA ALA A 54 38.74 -45.95 -20.04
C ALA A 54 38.21 -44.86 -20.99
N TYR A 55 39.13 -44.19 -21.70
CA TYR A 55 38.84 -43.16 -22.70
C TYR A 55 39.65 -43.37 -23.98
N GLU A 56 39.08 -42.98 -25.12
CA GLU A 56 39.71 -43.01 -26.45
C GLU A 56 39.78 -41.59 -27.03
N ALA A 57 40.96 -41.17 -27.48
CA ALA A 57 41.12 -39.92 -28.22
C ALA A 57 40.53 -40.07 -29.63
N LYS A 58 39.63 -39.17 -30.04
CA LYS A 58 39.04 -39.14 -31.38
C LYS A 58 39.96 -38.49 -32.42
N TRP A 59 40.83 -37.57 -31.98
CA TRP A 59 41.84 -36.89 -32.81
C TRP A 59 43.02 -36.42 -31.95
N TRP A 60 43.92 -35.58 -32.49
CA TRP A 60 45.07 -35.04 -31.76
C TRP A 60 44.65 -34.22 -30.54
N THR A 61 45.17 -34.52 -29.36
CA THR A 61 44.89 -33.75 -28.14
C THR A 61 45.99 -33.85 -27.07
N ARG A 62 45.92 -32.93 -26.09
CA ARG A 62 46.64 -32.92 -24.81
C ARG A 62 45.72 -32.64 -23.61
N SER A 63 44.40 -32.54 -23.83
CA SER A 63 43.42 -32.21 -22.80
C SER A 63 43.09 -33.41 -21.91
N GLU A 64 42.43 -33.12 -20.79
CA GLU A 64 42.03 -34.10 -19.78
C GLU A 64 40.78 -34.90 -20.21
N PRO A 65 40.84 -36.25 -20.26
CA PRO A 65 39.74 -37.08 -20.73
C PRO A 65 38.43 -36.89 -19.97
N ALA A 66 38.47 -36.88 -18.64
CA ALA A 66 37.26 -36.84 -17.81
C ALA A 66 36.41 -35.57 -17.99
N LEU A 67 37.03 -34.45 -18.35
CA LEU A 67 36.35 -33.17 -18.59
C LEU A 67 36.00 -32.93 -20.08
N ASN A 68 36.53 -33.74 -21.00
CA ASN A 68 36.47 -33.49 -22.45
C ASN A 68 35.97 -34.70 -23.26
N SER A 69 35.11 -35.53 -22.69
CA SER A 69 34.60 -36.77 -23.31
C SER A 69 33.18 -36.70 -23.90
N GLY A 70 32.62 -35.51 -24.09
CA GLY A 70 31.29 -35.31 -24.67
C GLY A 70 31.17 -35.73 -26.15
N PRO A 71 29.95 -35.79 -26.73
CA PRO A 71 29.72 -36.29 -28.09
C PRO A 71 30.61 -35.63 -29.15
N SER A 72 30.74 -34.30 -29.09
CA SER A 72 31.50 -33.48 -30.05
C SER A 72 32.91 -33.09 -29.59
N GLN A 73 33.36 -33.52 -28.40
CA GLN A 73 34.70 -33.22 -27.87
C GLN A 73 35.73 -34.28 -28.30
N GLU A 74 37.01 -34.02 -28.03
CA GLU A 74 38.17 -34.80 -28.45
C GLU A 74 38.30 -36.19 -27.81
N TRP A 75 37.67 -36.47 -26.67
CA TRP A 75 37.67 -37.81 -26.05
C TRP A 75 36.32 -38.50 -26.18
N LYS A 76 36.35 -39.83 -26.08
CA LYS A 76 35.20 -40.74 -26.04
C LYS A 76 35.35 -41.61 -24.80
N LYS A 77 34.43 -41.51 -23.84
CA LYS A 77 34.35 -42.45 -22.71
C LYS A 77 34.00 -43.84 -23.25
N LEU A 78 34.74 -44.87 -22.83
CA LEU A 78 34.57 -46.25 -23.25
C LEU A 78 33.79 -47.08 -22.24
N GLY A 79 34.05 -46.86 -20.94
CA GLY A 79 33.34 -47.48 -19.82
C GLY A 79 34.14 -47.41 -18.52
N GLU A 80 33.51 -47.76 -17.40
CA GLU A 80 34.20 -47.99 -16.11
C GLU A 80 35.08 -49.24 -16.21
N CYS A 81 36.26 -49.26 -15.60
CA CYS A 81 37.14 -50.41 -15.63
C CYS A 81 36.55 -51.61 -14.86
N SER A 82 36.37 -52.74 -15.54
CA SER A 82 35.76 -53.95 -14.99
C SER A 82 36.68 -54.65 -13.98
N GLY A 83 36.37 -54.50 -12.68
CA GLY A 83 37.00 -55.26 -11.60
C GLY A 83 36.60 -56.74 -11.63
N SER A 84 37.55 -57.63 -11.35
CA SER A 84 37.37 -59.07 -11.53
C SER A 84 36.70 -59.77 -10.33
N GLY A 85 35.38 -59.98 -10.41
CA GLY A 85 34.74 -61.21 -9.92
C GLY A 85 34.82 -61.53 -8.42
N VAL A 86 34.70 -60.53 -7.54
CA VAL A 86 34.43 -60.73 -6.10
C VAL A 86 33.25 -59.84 -5.71
N ASN A 87 32.23 -60.44 -5.08
CA ASN A 87 31.08 -59.73 -4.51
C ASN A 87 31.47 -59.16 -3.14
N ASN A 88 31.23 -57.87 -2.90
CA ASN A 88 31.45 -57.28 -1.57
C ASN A 88 30.13 -57.27 -0.78
N PRO A 89 30.10 -57.70 0.49
CA PRO A 89 28.88 -57.62 1.29
C PRO A 89 28.47 -56.16 1.52
N PRO A 90 27.17 -55.87 1.70
CA PRO A 90 26.69 -54.51 1.90
C PRO A 90 27.12 -53.94 3.26
N VAL A 91 27.14 -52.61 3.37
CA VAL A 91 27.63 -51.88 4.54
C VAL A 91 26.49 -51.09 5.19
N ILE A 92 26.21 -51.40 6.46
CA ILE A 92 25.33 -50.58 7.31
C ILE A 92 26.14 -49.36 7.78
N SER A 93 25.68 -48.16 7.42
CA SER A 93 26.29 -46.88 7.80
C SER A 93 25.65 -46.26 9.04
N GLN A 94 24.39 -46.59 9.34
CA GLN A 94 23.66 -46.08 10.50
C GLN A 94 22.60 -47.08 10.99
N LEU A 95 22.42 -47.16 12.31
CA LEU A 95 21.30 -47.81 13.01
C LEU A 95 20.74 -46.84 14.06
N LYS A 96 19.41 -46.68 14.09
CA LYS A 96 18.63 -45.95 15.10
C LYS A 96 17.58 -46.89 15.73
N PRO A 97 17.19 -46.70 17.01
CA PRO A 97 17.73 -45.75 17.96
C PRO A 97 19.19 -46.03 18.29
N ILE A 98 19.91 -45.02 18.79
CA ILE A 98 21.33 -45.14 19.14
C ILE A 98 21.49 -45.72 20.54
N THR A 99 22.68 -46.28 20.82
CA THR A 99 23.01 -46.79 22.17
C THR A 99 22.77 -45.72 23.23
N GLY A 100 21.98 -46.07 24.26
CA GLY A 100 21.60 -45.17 25.35
C GLY A 100 20.20 -44.55 25.24
N SER A 101 19.42 -44.81 24.18
CA SER A 101 18.01 -44.39 24.14
C SER A 101 17.14 -45.17 25.14
N GLU A 102 16.17 -44.48 25.74
CA GLU A 102 15.29 -45.02 26.79
C GLU A 102 13.81 -44.94 26.37
N PHE A 103 13.02 -45.91 26.81
CA PHE A 103 11.59 -46.07 26.51
C PHE A 103 10.82 -46.58 27.75
N ASN A 104 9.50 -46.51 27.72
CA ASN A 104 8.61 -47.12 28.71
C ASN A 104 8.07 -48.47 28.24
N GLN A 105 7.62 -49.28 29.19
CA GLN A 105 6.96 -50.56 28.94
C GLN A 105 5.69 -50.36 28.09
N ASN A 106 5.60 -51.12 26.99
CA ASN A 106 4.61 -51.04 25.90
C ASN A 106 4.76 -49.87 24.90
N ASP A 107 5.81 -49.04 24.96
CA ASP A 107 6.08 -48.03 23.93
C ASP A 107 6.29 -48.69 22.55
N SER A 108 5.83 -48.04 21.47
CA SER A 108 6.08 -48.48 20.10
C SER A 108 7.34 -47.82 19.54
N VAL A 109 8.45 -48.56 19.47
CA VAL A 109 9.78 -48.08 19.09
C VAL A 109 10.00 -48.27 17.59
N ALA A 110 10.20 -47.18 16.86
CA ALA A 110 10.67 -47.22 15.48
C ALA A 110 12.20 -47.47 15.44
N ILE A 111 12.62 -48.40 14.60
CA ILE A 111 14.00 -48.82 14.38
C ILE A 111 14.31 -48.60 12.89
N SER A 112 15.43 -47.92 12.59
CA SER A 112 15.74 -47.43 11.25
C SER A 112 17.21 -47.64 10.91
N VAL A 113 17.49 -48.11 9.70
CA VAL A 113 18.83 -48.48 9.22
C VAL A 113 19.11 -47.82 7.89
N LYS A 114 20.31 -47.24 7.71
CA LYS A 114 20.83 -46.89 6.39
C LYS A 114 21.91 -47.89 5.95
N ALA A 115 21.64 -48.62 4.87
CA ALA A 115 22.51 -49.66 4.34
C ALA A 115 22.73 -49.46 2.83
N VAL A 116 23.98 -49.56 2.38
CA VAL A 116 24.36 -49.41 0.97
C VAL A 116 25.21 -50.59 0.49
N ASP A 117 25.12 -50.88 -0.80
CA ASP A 117 25.96 -51.83 -1.51
C ASP A 117 26.84 -51.05 -2.50
N VAL A 118 28.03 -51.58 -2.81
CA VAL A 118 29.03 -50.94 -3.68
C VAL A 118 29.21 -51.66 -5.04
N ASP A 119 28.74 -52.91 -5.18
CA ASP A 119 28.75 -53.65 -6.45
C ASP A 119 27.44 -54.41 -6.77
N GLY A 120 26.46 -54.38 -5.87
CA GLY A 120 25.09 -54.88 -6.06
C GLY A 120 24.01 -53.89 -5.60
N ASN A 121 22.95 -54.42 -4.98
CA ASN A 121 21.88 -53.66 -4.33
C ASN A 121 21.53 -54.35 -3.00
N VAL A 122 21.19 -53.57 -1.96
CA VAL A 122 20.66 -54.13 -0.71
C VAL A 122 19.26 -54.71 -0.95
N ASN A 123 19.19 -56.04 -0.97
CA ASN A 123 18.02 -56.86 -1.24
C ASN A 123 17.06 -56.87 -0.03
N ARG A 124 17.62 -56.92 1.19
CA ARG A 124 16.85 -56.79 2.44
C ARG A 124 17.71 -56.37 3.63
N VAL A 125 17.06 -55.84 4.66
CA VAL A 125 17.60 -55.68 6.01
C VAL A 125 16.79 -56.50 7.01
N GLU A 126 17.47 -57.32 7.80
CA GLU A 126 16.91 -58.10 8.90
C GLU A 126 17.19 -57.38 10.23
N PHE A 127 16.15 -57.20 11.04
CA PHE A 127 16.19 -56.46 12.31
C PHE A 127 15.94 -57.40 13.49
N TYR A 128 16.73 -57.27 14.54
CA TYR A 128 16.69 -58.15 15.71
C TYR A 128 16.65 -57.38 17.02
N VAL A 129 16.01 -57.96 18.04
CA VAL A 129 16.09 -57.54 19.44
C VAL A 129 16.49 -58.74 20.28
N ASP A 130 17.59 -58.63 21.03
CA ASP A 130 18.19 -59.72 21.80
C ASP A 130 18.34 -61.03 21.00
N ASN A 131 18.81 -60.89 19.74
CA ASN A 131 18.94 -61.96 18.73
C ASN A 131 17.62 -62.59 18.25
N THR A 132 16.47 -62.08 18.65
CA THR A 132 15.15 -62.47 18.09
C THR A 132 14.84 -61.59 16.88
N LEU A 133 14.60 -62.19 15.70
CA LEU A 133 14.20 -61.46 14.50
C LEU A 133 12.82 -60.81 14.73
N ILE A 134 12.74 -59.48 14.63
CA ILE A 134 11.49 -58.72 14.79
C ILE A 134 10.86 -58.35 13.45
N ALA A 135 11.68 -58.12 12.41
CA ALA A 135 11.23 -57.66 11.10
C ALA A 135 12.25 -57.98 10.01
N THR A 136 11.79 -57.94 8.76
CA THR A 136 12.64 -57.97 7.57
C THR A 136 12.03 -57.02 6.55
N ASP A 137 12.79 -56.00 6.16
CA ASP A 137 12.36 -54.99 5.19
C ASP A 137 13.09 -55.19 3.86
N THR A 138 12.34 -55.04 2.77
CA THR A 138 12.80 -55.18 1.37
C THR A 138 12.39 -53.96 0.52
N SER A 139 12.00 -52.84 1.16
CA SER A 139 11.47 -51.66 0.47
C SER A 139 12.55 -50.64 0.10
N GLY A 140 13.54 -50.41 0.97
CA GLY A 140 14.83 -49.77 0.65
C GLY A 140 14.76 -48.34 0.12
N VAL A 141 13.76 -47.56 0.51
CA VAL A 141 13.53 -46.21 -0.04
C VAL A 141 14.70 -45.28 0.33
N ALA A 142 15.47 -44.84 -0.67
CA ALA A 142 16.67 -44.01 -0.52
C ALA A 142 17.76 -44.62 0.40
N ASP A 143 17.96 -45.94 0.27
CA ASP A 143 18.86 -46.81 1.03
C ASP A 143 18.55 -46.90 2.55
N VAL A 144 17.35 -46.45 2.94
CA VAL A 144 16.83 -46.56 4.30
C VAL A 144 15.82 -47.71 4.38
N PHE A 145 15.88 -48.44 5.49
CA PHE A 145 15.03 -49.59 5.82
C PHE A 145 14.52 -49.43 7.25
N ASP A 146 13.27 -49.79 7.50
CA ASP A 146 12.60 -49.51 8.79
C ASP A 146 11.88 -50.74 9.38
N ALA A 147 11.76 -50.74 10.71
CA ALA A 147 11.07 -51.75 11.51
C ALA A 147 10.42 -51.12 12.75
N THR A 148 9.46 -51.82 13.36
CA THR A 148 8.79 -51.37 14.60
C THR A 148 8.81 -52.48 15.65
N TRP A 149 9.11 -52.12 16.90
CA TRP A 149 9.18 -53.04 18.04
C TRP A 149 8.45 -52.47 19.26
N THR A 150 7.59 -53.27 19.89
CA THR A 150 6.95 -52.86 21.16
C THR A 150 7.89 -53.16 22.33
N ALA A 151 8.25 -52.12 23.08
CA ALA A 151 9.11 -52.19 24.25
C ALA A 151 8.53 -53.14 25.32
N GLY A 152 9.32 -54.12 25.72
CA GLY A 152 8.88 -55.25 26.53
C GLY A 152 8.78 -54.97 28.04
N GLN A 153 9.32 -55.89 28.84
CA GLN A 153 9.46 -55.70 30.28
C GLN A 153 10.58 -54.69 30.57
N PRO A 154 10.60 -54.03 31.74
CA PRO A 154 11.69 -53.15 32.13
C PRO A 154 13.03 -53.88 32.14
N GLY A 155 14.06 -53.30 31.51
CA GLY A 155 15.35 -53.96 31.30
C GLY A 155 16.21 -53.28 30.23
N GLN A 156 17.34 -53.88 29.88
CA GLN A 156 18.15 -53.46 28.73
C GLN A 156 17.98 -54.44 27.56
N TYR A 157 17.95 -53.90 26.34
CA TYR A 157 17.67 -54.63 25.11
C TYR A 157 18.71 -54.30 24.03
N GLN A 158 19.29 -55.30 23.40
CA GLN A 158 20.23 -55.12 22.28
C GLN A 158 19.49 -55.18 20.94
N VAL A 159 19.33 -54.04 20.29
CA VAL A 159 18.85 -53.96 18.90
C VAL A 159 20.02 -54.21 17.96
N THR A 160 19.86 -55.08 16.98
CA THR A 160 20.86 -55.29 15.91
C THR A 160 20.22 -55.32 14.53
N ALA A 161 21.02 -55.04 13.51
CA ALA A 161 20.59 -55.11 12.12
C ALA A 161 21.66 -55.76 11.23
N LYS A 162 21.20 -56.45 10.19
CA LYS A 162 22.05 -57.08 9.16
C LYS A 162 21.45 -56.89 7.77
N ALA A 163 22.24 -56.36 6.85
CA ALA A 163 21.86 -56.17 5.45
C ALA A 163 22.33 -57.36 4.59
N PHE A 164 21.64 -57.64 3.50
CA PHE A 164 22.00 -58.67 2.52
C PHE A 164 21.88 -58.11 1.10
N ASP A 165 22.79 -58.50 0.22
CA ASP A 165 22.81 -58.06 -1.18
C ASP A 165 21.93 -58.93 -2.11
N ASP A 166 21.91 -58.58 -3.39
CA ASP A 166 21.21 -59.29 -4.47
C ASP A 166 21.76 -60.70 -4.74
N LYS A 167 22.94 -61.03 -4.22
CA LYS A 167 23.60 -62.34 -4.27
C LYS A 167 23.51 -63.08 -2.91
N ASN A 168 22.82 -62.49 -1.94
CA ASN A 168 22.56 -62.97 -0.59
C ASN A 168 23.81 -63.14 0.31
N GLU A 169 24.92 -62.45 -0.01
CA GLU A 169 26.01 -62.27 0.94
C GLU A 169 25.65 -61.16 1.94
N ALA A 170 26.23 -61.19 3.15
CA ALA A 170 25.65 -60.51 4.31
C ALA A 170 26.61 -59.55 5.03
N SER A 171 26.08 -58.39 5.43
CA SER A 171 26.84 -57.36 6.13
C SER A 171 27.43 -57.83 7.45
N ASN A 172 28.44 -57.10 7.94
CA ASN A 172 28.71 -57.08 9.37
C ASN A 172 27.45 -56.58 10.12
N ILE A 173 27.21 -57.14 11.31
CA ILE A 173 26.07 -56.76 12.15
C ILE A 173 26.41 -55.46 12.89
N LEU A 174 25.53 -54.46 12.83
CA LEU A 174 25.59 -53.27 13.68
C LEU A 174 24.63 -53.44 14.86
N SER A 175 25.02 -52.98 16.06
CA SER A 175 24.24 -53.17 17.28
C SER A 175 24.19 -51.92 18.17
N ASN A 176 23.05 -51.66 18.80
CA ASN A 176 22.83 -50.62 19.80
C ASN A 176 22.12 -51.17 21.04
N LEU A 177 22.39 -50.58 22.21
CA LEU A 177 21.75 -50.98 23.49
C LEU A 177 20.72 -49.94 23.95
N LEU A 178 19.49 -50.39 24.22
CA LEU A 178 18.35 -49.58 24.68
C LEU A 178 17.98 -49.92 26.13
N THR A 179 17.17 -49.08 26.78
CA THR A 179 16.62 -49.33 28.15
C THR A 179 15.11 -49.10 28.21
N VAL A 180 14.37 -49.97 28.92
CA VAL A 180 12.90 -49.93 29.10
C VAL A 180 12.55 -49.77 30.59
N LYS A 181 11.50 -49.00 30.92
CA LYS A 181 11.10 -48.62 32.30
C LYS A 181 9.62 -48.92 32.63
N THR A 182 9.29 -49.09 33.92
CA THR A 182 7.91 -49.30 34.42
C THR A 182 7.10 -48.00 34.48
N SER A 183 5.78 -48.11 34.29
CA SER A 183 4.80 -47.12 34.75
C SER A 183 3.76 -47.76 35.68
N THR A 184 3.16 -46.94 36.54
CA THR A 184 1.99 -47.24 37.38
C THR A 184 1.04 -46.04 37.29
N PRO A 185 -0.30 -46.23 37.37
CA PRO A 185 -1.22 -45.11 37.38
C PRO A 185 -1.00 -44.23 38.62
N VAL A 186 -1.05 -42.91 38.41
CA VAL A 186 -0.90 -41.84 39.39
C VAL A 186 -2.05 -40.86 39.13
N ASN A 187 -2.60 -40.23 40.17
CA ASN A 187 -3.60 -39.15 40.04
C ASN A 187 -3.13 -38.12 39.00
N GLU A 188 -3.94 -37.86 37.98
CA GLU A 188 -3.55 -36.97 36.89
C GLU A 188 -3.65 -35.52 37.34
N ALA A 189 -2.52 -34.79 37.31
CA ALA A 189 -2.51 -33.41 37.79
C ALA A 189 -3.38 -32.51 36.88
N PRO A 190 -4.29 -31.69 37.45
CA PRO A 190 -5.23 -30.89 36.68
C PRO A 190 -4.53 -29.87 35.79
N VAL A 191 -5.09 -29.58 34.63
CA VAL A 191 -4.52 -28.67 33.62
C VAL A 191 -4.82 -27.21 33.97
N ALA A 192 -3.78 -26.39 34.09
CA ALA A 192 -3.88 -24.94 34.26
C ALA A 192 -3.95 -24.20 32.90
N THR A 193 -4.88 -23.26 32.76
CA THR A 193 -5.08 -22.47 31.53
C THR A 193 -5.00 -20.97 31.83
N LEU A 194 -3.95 -20.32 31.30
CA LEU A 194 -3.60 -18.91 31.51
C LEU A 194 -3.54 -18.18 30.17
N ASP A 195 -4.63 -17.49 29.83
CA ASP A 195 -4.72 -16.71 28.58
C ASP A 195 -4.54 -15.22 28.84
N ILE A 196 -3.97 -14.50 27.87
CA ILE A 196 -3.95 -13.04 27.87
C ILE A 196 -5.15 -12.54 27.06
N LYS A 197 -6.21 -12.16 27.77
CA LYS A 197 -7.46 -11.65 27.19
C LYS A 197 -7.27 -10.30 26.49
N SER A 198 -6.39 -9.45 27.02
CA SER A 198 -5.89 -8.28 26.31
C SER A 198 -4.55 -7.78 26.87
N LYS A 199 -3.72 -7.22 26.00
CA LYS A 199 -2.51 -6.46 26.34
C LYS A 199 -2.27 -5.39 25.27
N PRO A 200 -1.59 -4.27 25.56
CA PRO A 200 -1.00 -3.44 24.51
C PRO A 200 0.06 -4.23 23.73
N VAL A 201 0.32 -3.83 22.49
CA VAL A 201 1.31 -4.49 21.62
C VAL A 201 2.72 -4.37 22.20
N GLU A 202 3.09 -3.18 22.68
CA GLU A 202 4.26 -2.95 23.53
C GLU A 202 3.84 -2.89 25.01
N LEU A 203 4.56 -3.56 25.91
CA LEU A 203 4.44 -3.36 27.34
C LEU A 203 5.49 -2.34 27.80
N VAL A 204 5.03 -1.23 28.37
CA VAL A 204 5.88 -0.24 29.07
C VAL A 204 5.38 -0.01 30.49
N VAL A 205 6.18 0.63 31.33
CA VAL A 205 5.78 1.02 32.69
C VAL A 205 4.43 1.75 32.67
N GLY A 206 3.45 1.26 33.45
CA GLY A 206 2.06 1.73 33.46
C GLY A 206 1.09 1.00 32.52
N SER A 207 1.54 0.04 31.70
CA SER A 207 0.68 -0.77 30.84
C SER A 207 -0.23 -1.73 31.62
N ASN A 208 -1.51 -1.82 31.22
CA ASN A 208 -2.47 -2.80 31.73
C ASN A 208 -2.42 -4.10 30.92
N VAL A 209 -2.49 -5.25 31.59
CA VAL A 209 -2.64 -6.58 30.99
C VAL A 209 -3.78 -7.32 31.67
N VAL A 210 -4.74 -7.83 30.91
CA VAL A 210 -5.87 -8.61 31.43
C VAL A 210 -5.63 -10.10 31.16
N PHE A 211 -5.49 -10.86 32.23
CA PHE A 211 -5.37 -12.32 32.21
C PHE A 211 -6.73 -12.98 32.45
N SER A 212 -7.01 -14.07 31.73
CA SER A 212 -8.07 -15.04 32.02
C SER A 212 -7.43 -16.23 32.73
N LEU A 213 -7.98 -16.60 33.89
CA LEU A 213 -7.43 -17.60 34.80
C LEU A 213 -8.42 -18.75 34.94
N SER A 214 -8.06 -19.94 34.46
CA SER A 214 -8.94 -21.11 34.51
C SER A 214 -8.15 -22.43 34.58
N GLY A 215 -8.87 -23.56 34.59
CA GLY A 215 -8.28 -24.88 34.51
C GLY A 215 -9.35 -25.96 34.36
N SER A 216 -8.91 -27.19 34.15
CA SER A 216 -9.77 -28.37 34.01
C SER A 216 -9.11 -29.59 34.63
N ASP A 217 -9.91 -30.52 35.11
CA ASP A 217 -9.49 -31.76 35.75
C ASP A 217 -10.03 -32.96 34.97
N ALA A 218 -9.30 -34.08 34.96
CA ALA A 218 -9.56 -35.24 34.11
C ALA A 218 -10.12 -36.44 34.89
N ASP A 219 -9.62 -36.67 36.10
CA ASP A 219 -10.10 -37.67 37.05
C ASP A 219 -10.76 -37.06 38.31
N GLY A 220 -10.52 -35.77 38.61
CA GLY A 220 -11.01 -35.08 39.80
C GLY A 220 -11.85 -33.81 39.58
N THR A 221 -11.72 -32.87 40.53
CA THR A 221 -12.31 -31.53 40.57
C THR A 221 -11.36 -30.52 41.22
N LEU A 222 -11.33 -29.28 40.72
CA LEU A 222 -10.43 -28.24 41.24
C LEU A 222 -10.80 -27.78 42.65
N SER A 223 -9.82 -27.81 43.56
CA SER A 223 -9.92 -27.27 44.93
C SER A 223 -9.35 -25.85 45.06
N LYS A 224 -8.29 -25.52 44.31
CA LYS A 224 -7.64 -24.19 44.32
C LYS A 224 -7.21 -23.75 42.92
N LEU A 225 -7.30 -22.44 42.68
CA LEU A 225 -6.56 -21.73 41.65
C LEU A 225 -5.73 -20.62 42.31
N SER A 226 -4.47 -20.47 41.92
CA SER A 226 -3.50 -19.52 42.46
C SER A 226 -2.76 -18.83 41.32
N PHE A 227 -2.77 -17.50 41.27
CA PHE A 227 -2.04 -16.72 40.28
C PHE A 227 -1.00 -15.83 40.95
N ALA A 228 0.25 -15.94 40.49
CA ALA A 228 1.41 -15.30 41.08
C ALA A 228 2.23 -14.52 40.05
N VAL A 229 2.72 -13.34 40.44
CA VAL A 229 3.64 -12.51 39.65
C VAL A 229 5.02 -12.54 40.30
N ASN A 230 6.05 -12.96 39.56
CA ASN A 230 7.40 -13.18 40.07
C ASN A 230 7.44 -13.98 41.40
N GLY A 231 6.59 -15.01 41.49
CA GLY A 231 6.46 -15.89 42.66
C GLY A 231 5.62 -15.35 43.83
N THR A 232 5.07 -14.14 43.73
CA THR A 232 4.16 -13.56 44.74
C THR A 232 2.71 -13.79 44.33
N GLU A 233 1.93 -14.54 45.13
CA GLU A 233 0.49 -14.76 44.90
C GLU A 233 -0.29 -13.43 44.96
N VAL A 234 -1.07 -13.15 43.91
CA VAL A 234 -1.90 -11.93 43.78
C VAL A 234 -3.39 -12.23 43.61
N VAL A 235 -3.76 -13.47 43.22
CA VAL A 235 -5.14 -13.97 43.22
C VAL A 235 -5.16 -15.41 43.72
N SER A 236 -6.14 -15.74 44.57
CA SER A 236 -6.44 -17.11 44.98
C SER A 236 -7.96 -17.33 44.96
N THR A 237 -8.44 -18.41 44.35
CA THR A 237 -9.86 -18.82 44.36
C THR A 237 -9.99 -20.31 44.69
N ASN A 238 -11.20 -20.73 45.07
CA ASN A 238 -11.53 -22.13 45.34
C ASN A 238 -11.85 -22.87 44.03
N GLY A 239 -10.89 -22.91 43.10
CA GLY A 239 -11.04 -23.53 41.76
C GLY A 239 -11.93 -22.76 40.77
N THR A 240 -12.60 -21.68 41.19
CA THR A 240 -13.45 -20.87 40.30
C THR A 240 -12.60 -20.03 39.33
N ALA A 241 -12.87 -20.14 38.03
CA ALA A 241 -12.24 -19.31 37.00
C ALA A 241 -12.57 -17.82 37.19
N THR A 242 -11.62 -16.94 36.85
CA THR A 242 -11.74 -15.49 37.06
C THR A 242 -10.81 -14.71 36.12
N GLU A 243 -10.97 -13.38 36.06
CA GLU A 243 -10.06 -12.49 35.33
C GLU A 243 -9.22 -11.64 36.31
N HIS A 244 -8.02 -11.23 35.88
CA HIS A 244 -7.15 -10.34 36.66
C HIS A 244 -6.47 -9.30 35.76
N THR A 245 -6.63 -8.02 36.11
CA THR A 245 -5.90 -6.91 35.48
C THR A 245 -4.64 -6.59 36.27
N TRP A 246 -3.48 -6.87 35.67
CA TRP A 246 -2.17 -6.46 36.18
C TRP A 246 -1.75 -5.13 35.54
N VAL A 247 -0.97 -4.32 36.29
CA VAL A 247 -0.40 -3.06 35.81
C VAL A 247 1.11 -3.13 35.94
N ALA A 248 1.84 -2.88 34.84
CA ALA A 248 3.30 -2.96 34.78
C ALA A 248 3.96 -1.90 35.70
N PRO A 249 4.63 -2.29 36.80
CA PRO A 249 5.04 -1.34 37.84
C PRO A 249 6.45 -0.74 37.62
N ALA A 250 7.31 -1.43 36.88
CA ALA A 250 8.65 -1.02 36.49
C ALA A 250 9.07 -1.74 35.19
N ASP A 251 10.23 -1.41 34.66
CA ASP A 251 10.85 -2.08 33.53
C ASP A 251 11.46 -3.45 33.91
N GLY A 252 11.66 -4.30 32.91
CA GLY A 252 12.25 -5.64 33.04
C GLY A 252 11.26 -6.80 32.92
N THR A 253 11.70 -7.98 33.35
CA THR A 253 11.00 -9.26 33.11
C THR A 253 10.01 -9.61 34.23
N TYR A 254 8.80 -10.02 33.83
CA TYR A 254 7.76 -10.51 34.74
C TYR A 254 7.29 -11.90 34.33
N ASN A 255 7.38 -12.85 35.26
CA ASN A 255 6.88 -14.20 35.13
C ASN A 255 5.51 -14.29 35.82
N PHE A 256 4.50 -14.74 35.08
CA PHE A 256 3.12 -14.90 35.52
C PHE A 256 2.82 -16.39 35.59
N THR A 257 2.72 -16.92 36.80
CA THR A 257 2.51 -18.35 37.06
C THR A 257 1.08 -18.55 37.57
N LEU A 258 0.30 -19.33 36.83
CA LEU A 258 -0.98 -19.86 37.28
C LEU A 258 -0.78 -21.31 37.73
N THR A 259 -1.16 -21.62 38.96
CA THR A 259 -1.16 -22.96 39.54
C THR A 259 -2.60 -23.36 39.86
N VAL A 260 -3.01 -24.57 39.46
CA VAL A 260 -4.30 -25.14 39.83
C VAL A 260 -4.09 -26.44 40.59
N THR A 261 -5.00 -26.77 41.52
CA THR A 261 -4.89 -27.91 42.43
C THR A 261 -6.22 -28.67 42.47
N ASP A 262 -6.16 -30.00 42.44
CA ASP A 262 -7.34 -30.90 42.46
C ASP A 262 -7.81 -31.22 43.89
N ASN A 263 -8.77 -32.14 44.02
CA ASN A 263 -9.29 -32.61 45.30
C ASN A 263 -8.43 -33.67 46.01
N GLU A 264 -7.43 -34.27 45.36
CA GLU A 264 -6.47 -35.21 45.98
C GLU A 264 -5.14 -34.54 46.36
N ASN A 265 -4.97 -33.27 45.99
CA ASN A 265 -3.82 -32.37 46.18
C ASN A 265 -2.65 -32.56 45.19
N ALA A 266 -2.87 -33.07 43.98
CA ALA A 266 -1.93 -32.82 42.89
C ALA A 266 -2.21 -31.46 42.23
N SER A 267 -1.23 -30.96 41.48
CA SER A 267 -1.29 -29.62 40.88
C SER A 267 -0.40 -29.52 39.65
N SER A 268 -0.85 -28.75 38.66
CA SER A 268 0.03 -28.26 37.58
C SER A 268 0.19 -26.75 37.67
N SER A 269 1.19 -26.24 36.97
CA SER A 269 1.37 -24.80 36.78
C SER A 269 1.71 -24.49 35.33
N VAL A 270 1.11 -23.43 34.80
CA VAL A 270 1.51 -22.80 33.54
C VAL A 270 2.15 -21.46 33.86
N THR A 271 3.26 -21.14 33.19
CA THR A 271 3.94 -19.84 33.34
C THR A 271 4.09 -19.18 31.99
N THR A 272 3.65 -17.92 31.89
CA THR A 272 3.99 -17.03 30.76
C THR A 272 4.91 -15.92 31.23
N GLN A 273 5.74 -15.40 30.34
CA GLN A 273 6.71 -14.34 30.64
C GLN A 273 6.43 -13.14 29.75
N LEU A 274 6.35 -11.95 30.34
CA LEU A 274 6.27 -10.69 29.60
C LEU A 274 7.48 -9.81 29.94
N GLN A 275 7.96 -9.10 28.94
CA GLN A 275 9.01 -8.09 29.07
C GLN A 275 8.37 -6.71 29.09
N VAL A 276 8.79 -5.84 30.01
CA VAL A 276 8.37 -4.44 30.11
C VAL A 276 9.54 -3.53 29.71
N GLY A 277 9.33 -2.70 28.70
CA GLY A 277 10.25 -1.63 28.34
C GLY A 277 10.21 -0.46 29.32
N ALA A 278 11.36 0.18 29.53
CA ALA A 278 11.40 1.54 30.07
C ALA A 278 10.75 2.52 29.07
N GLN A 279 10.31 3.70 29.53
CA GLN A 279 9.99 4.78 28.58
C GLN A 279 11.26 5.17 27.80
N VAL A 280 11.20 5.08 26.47
CA VAL A 280 12.34 5.35 25.58
C VAL A 280 12.71 6.84 25.62
N PRO A 281 13.93 7.21 26.05
CA PRO A 281 14.38 8.60 26.00
C PRO A 281 14.90 8.95 24.60
N GLY A 282 14.24 9.88 23.93
CA GLY A 282 14.60 10.39 22.61
C GLY A 282 13.74 11.59 22.23
N ASP A 283 14.16 12.33 21.20
CA ASP A 283 13.27 13.31 20.56
C ASP A 283 12.34 12.56 19.60
N ARG A 284 11.12 12.33 20.06
CA ARG A 284 10.12 11.47 19.40
C ARG A 284 9.56 12.09 18.12
N ASP A 285 9.66 13.40 17.96
CA ASP A 285 9.21 14.13 16.77
C ASP A 285 10.38 14.44 15.80
N ALA A 286 11.61 13.99 16.10
CA ALA A 286 12.78 14.20 15.24
C ALA A 286 12.59 13.58 13.85
N CYS A 287 12.92 14.36 12.82
CA CYS A 287 12.74 14.03 11.40
C CYS A 287 11.27 13.76 10.97
N LYS A 288 10.27 13.99 11.82
CA LYS A 288 8.87 13.71 11.48
C LYS A 288 8.34 14.71 10.43
N PRO A 289 7.67 14.24 9.36
CA PRO A 289 6.94 15.12 8.44
C PRO A 289 5.92 16.03 9.14
N ASP A 290 5.85 17.30 8.72
CA ASP A 290 4.92 18.27 9.31
C ASP A 290 3.46 17.83 9.14
N GLY A 291 2.67 17.99 10.21
CA GLY A 291 1.30 17.51 10.32
C GLY A 291 1.11 15.99 10.29
N LEU A 292 2.18 15.18 10.44
CA LEU A 292 2.05 13.74 10.65
C LEU A 292 1.75 13.43 12.13
N TYR A 293 0.79 12.53 12.35
CA TYR A 293 0.36 12.07 13.66
C TYR A 293 1.45 11.28 14.36
N GLN A 294 1.81 11.72 15.56
CA GLN A 294 2.68 10.96 16.46
C GLN A 294 1.84 10.00 17.30
N THR A 295 2.07 8.69 17.16
CA THR A 295 1.49 7.70 18.08
C THR A 295 1.94 7.95 19.52
N PRO A 296 1.04 8.08 20.51
CA PRO A 296 1.40 8.33 21.91
C PRO A 296 2.26 7.22 22.51
N GLY A 297 3.24 7.58 23.34
CA GLY A 297 4.17 6.65 24.00
C GLY A 297 5.30 6.12 23.10
N VAL A 298 5.03 5.91 21.81
CA VAL A 298 5.96 5.30 20.83
C VAL A 298 7.03 6.28 20.36
N ASN A 299 8.27 5.82 20.16
CA ASN A 299 9.39 6.55 19.58
C ASN A 299 9.62 6.08 18.13
N THR A 300 8.74 6.54 17.23
CA THR A 300 8.73 6.18 15.81
C THR A 300 10.04 6.62 15.13
N PRO A 301 10.79 5.74 14.45
CA PRO A 301 12.14 6.06 13.97
C PRO A 301 12.13 6.79 12.60
N TYR A 302 11.43 7.94 12.50
CA TYR A 302 11.27 8.68 11.24
C TYR A 302 12.60 8.99 10.52
N CYS A 303 13.67 9.29 11.28
CA CYS A 303 15.01 9.56 10.74
C CYS A 303 15.65 8.40 9.95
N THR A 304 14.99 7.23 9.85
CA THR A 304 15.41 6.13 8.97
C THR A 304 15.04 6.38 7.50
N ILE A 305 13.98 7.14 7.22
CA ILE A 305 13.58 7.52 5.85
C ILE A 305 13.30 9.02 5.67
N TYR A 306 13.48 9.86 6.70
CA TYR A 306 13.26 11.31 6.64
C TYR A 306 14.48 12.11 7.12
N ASP A 307 14.70 13.29 6.54
CA ASP A 307 15.66 14.28 7.01
C ASP A 307 15.12 15.06 8.23
N ALA A 308 15.98 15.89 8.85
CA ALA A 308 15.61 16.68 10.03
C ALA A 308 14.49 17.72 9.81
N ASN A 309 14.02 17.91 8.57
CA ASN A 309 12.90 18.77 8.19
C ASN A 309 11.64 17.97 7.79
N GLY A 310 11.67 16.64 7.86
CA GLY A 310 10.59 15.78 7.37
C GLY A 310 10.55 15.58 5.84
N ARG A 311 11.66 15.83 5.13
CA ARG A 311 11.80 15.46 3.70
C ARG A 311 12.27 14.03 3.55
N GLU A 312 11.67 13.30 2.62
CA GLU A 312 11.95 11.89 2.45
C GLU A 312 13.31 11.62 1.79
N LEU A 313 14.00 10.61 2.31
CA LEU A 313 15.23 10.06 1.79
C LEU A 313 14.86 8.96 0.77
N MET A 314 15.18 9.23 -0.50
CA MET A 314 14.85 8.41 -1.68
C MET A 314 16.06 8.19 -2.60
N GLY A 315 17.28 8.40 -2.10
CA GLY A 315 18.51 8.46 -2.89
C GLY A 315 18.88 9.88 -3.32
N ALA A 316 20.17 10.14 -3.50
CA ALA A 316 20.72 11.49 -3.66
C ALA A 316 20.39 12.18 -5.01
N ASP A 317 19.85 11.44 -5.98
CA ASP A 317 19.49 11.92 -7.31
C ASP A 317 17.97 11.89 -7.60
N HIS A 318 17.17 11.52 -6.60
CA HIS A 318 15.71 11.45 -6.64
C HIS A 318 15.09 12.47 -5.65
N PRO A 319 15.04 13.76 -5.99
CA PRO A 319 14.59 14.80 -5.05
C PRO A 319 13.06 14.82 -4.80
N ARG A 320 12.28 14.01 -5.53
CA ARG A 320 10.81 13.92 -5.51
C ARG A 320 10.36 12.50 -5.85
N ARG A 321 9.11 12.16 -5.47
CA ARG A 321 8.56 10.82 -5.69
C ARG A 321 8.26 10.53 -7.15
N VAL A 322 8.56 9.30 -7.55
CA VAL A 322 8.16 8.69 -8.81
C VAL A 322 7.61 7.31 -8.44
N ILE A 323 6.27 7.22 -8.34
CA ILE A 323 5.56 6.07 -7.76
C ILE A 323 4.87 5.30 -8.88
N GLY A 324 5.34 4.08 -9.16
CA GLY A 324 4.74 3.21 -10.17
C GLY A 324 3.84 2.15 -9.55
N TYR A 325 2.60 2.03 -10.03
CA TYR A 325 1.78 0.86 -9.76
C TYR A 325 2.23 -0.34 -10.61
N PHE A 326 2.56 -1.45 -9.95
CA PHE A 326 2.90 -2.73 -10.58
C PHE A 326 1.74 -3.72 -10.44
N THR A 327 1.23 -4.23 -11.56
CA THR A 327 0.02 -5.08 -11.58
C THR A 327 0.35 -6.58 -11.65
N SER A 328 -0.19 -7.34 -10.70
CA SER A 328 0.06 -8.78 -10.51
C SER A 328 -0.46 -9.69 -11.63
N TRP A 329 -1.42 -9.22 -12.43
CA TRP A 329 -2.03 -10.00 -13.50
C TRP A 329 -1.24 -10.01 -14.81
N ARG A 330 -0.26 -9.12 -15.00
CA ARG A 330 0.58 -9.05 -16.21
C ARG A 330 1.75 -10.04 -16.17
N ASN A 331 1.53 -11.19 -15.54
CA ASN A 331 2.51 -12.25 -15.34
C ASN A 331 2.70 -13.19 -16.55
N GLY A 332 1.91 -13.04 -17.63
CA GLY A 332 2.03 -13.77 -18.89
C GLY A 332 1.37 -15.17 -18.92
N ALA A 333 0.76 -15.65 -17.83
CA ALA A 333 0.13 -16.98 -17.78
C ALA A 333 -1.05 -17.16 -18.75
N ASN A 334 -1.66 -16.07 -19.21
CA ASN A 334 -2.73 -16.06 -20.23
C ASN A 334 -2.19 -16.06 -21.69
N GLY A 335 -0.87 -16.10 -21.89
CA GLY A 335 -0.23 -16.04 -23.22
C GLY A 335 -0.06 -14.63 -23.80
N GLN A 336 -0.55 -13.58 -23.12
CA GLN A 336 -0.25 -12.20 -23.47
C GLN A 336 1.17 -11.81 -23.05
N PRO A 337 1.75 -10.74 -23.62
CA PRO A 337 3.05 -10.24 -23.18
C PRO A 337 3.05 -9.90 -21.69
N SER A 338 4.04 -10.42 -20.97
CA SER A 338 4.23 -10.13 -19.55
C SER A 338 4.91 -8.77 -19.33
N TYR A 339 4.59 -8.14 -18.21
CA TYR A 339 5.40 -7.07 -17.62
C TYR A 339 5.76 -7.52 -16.20
N LEU A 340 7.04 -7.86 -15.99
CA LEU A 340 7.52 -8.47 -14.75
C LEU A 340 8.36 -7.48 -13.93
N VAL A 341 8.73 -7.89 -12.72
CA VAL A 341 9.46 -7.03 -11.77
C VAL A 341 10.87 -6.65 -12.28
N ASN A 342 11.44 -7.45 -13.19
CA ASN A 342 12.68 -7.14 -13.90
C ASN A 342 12.53 -6.06 -15.00
N ASP A 343 11.31 -5.77 -15.45
CA ASP A 343 11.03 -4.79 -16.52
C ASP A 343 10.76 -3.37 -15.97
N ILE A 344 10.66 -3.25 -14.64
CA ILE A 344 10.52 -1.98 -13.92
C ILE A 344 11.81 -1.14 -14.09
N PRO A 345 11.72 0.17 -14.39
CA PRO A 345 12.88 1.05 -14.48
C PRO A 345 13.38 1.47 -13.08
N TRP A 346 13.91 0.51 -12.31
CA TRP A 346 14.37 0.64 -10.92
C TRP A 346 15.35 1.79 -10.65
N ASP A 347 16.09 2.25 -11.66
CA ASP A 347 17.02 3.37 -11.59
C ASP A 347 16.36 4.76 -11.69
N LYS A 348 15.03 4.83 -11.85
CA LYS A 348 14.26 6.04 -12.16
C LYS A 348 13.01 6.23 -11.29
N ILE A 349 12.69 5.27 -10.45
CA ILE A 349 11.53 5.25 -9.55
C ILE A 349 11.98 5.38 -8.10
N THR A 350 11.10 5.85 -7.22
CA THR A 350 11.36 5.84 -5.76
C THR A 350 10.44 4.90 -4.99
N HIS A 351 9.27 4.57 -5.54
CA HIS A 351 8.30 3.69 -4.90
C HIS A 351 7.62 2.76 -5.92
N ILE A 352 7.31 1.54 -5.48
CA ILE A 352 6.45 0.58 -6.19
C ILE A 352 5.24 0.30 -5.30
N ASN A 353 4.04 0.57 -5.80
CA ASN A 353 2.80 0.10 -5.19
C ASN A 353 2.38 -1.21 -5.88
N TYR A 354 2.31 -2.32 -5.13
CA TYR A 354 1.94 -3.63 -5.69
C TYR A 354 0.42 -3.80 -5.72
N ALA A 355 -0.15 -3.94 -6.93
CA ALA A 355 -1.57 -4.08 -7.19
C ALA A 355 -1.98 -5.54 -7.49
N PHE A 356 -2.83 -6.19 -6.69
CA PHE A 356 -3.38 -5.77 -5.41
C PHE A 356 -3.31 -6.92 -4.40
N ALA A 357 -3.41 -6.57 -3.12
CA ALA A 357 -3.96 -7.45 -2.10
C ALA A 357 -5.42 -7.03 -1.81
N HIS A 358 -6.17 -7.89 -1.13
CA HIS A 358 -7.57 -7.65 -0.79
C HIS A 358 -7.85 -7.92 0.69
N VAL A 359 -9.07 -7.56 1.13
CA VAL A 359 -9.60 -7.91 2.45
C VAL A 359 -10.33 -9.26 2.34
N ASP A 360 -9.77 -10.31 2.93
CA ASP A 360 -10.35 -11.65 2.89
C ASP A 360 -11.59 -11.81 3.80
N ALA A 361 -12.24 -12.97 3.70
CA ALA A 361 -13.41 -13.31 4.52
C ALA A 361 -13.13 -13.44 6.03
N ALA A 362 -11.86 -13.42 6.46
CA ALA A 362 -11.44 -13.36 7.86
C ALA A 362 -11.05 -11.93 8.30
N ASN A 363 -11.23 -10.92 7.44
CA ASN A 363 -10.83 -9.52 7.62
C ASN A 363 -9.30 -9.30 7.59
N LYS A 364 -8.53 -10.15 6.92
CA LYS A 364 -7.07 -10.02 6.77
C LYS A 364 -6.65 -9.46 5.40
N VAL A 365 -5.47 -8.84 5.34
CA VAL A 365 -4.75 -8.60 4.09
C VAL A 365 -4.36 -9.94 3.47
N SER A 366 -4.78 -10.18 2.23
CA SER A 366 -4.56 -11.45 1.52
C SER A 366 -4.24 -11.25 0.05
N ILE A 367 -3.66 -12.29 -0.56
CA ILE A 367 -3.26 -12.40 -1.97
C ILE A 367 -3.80 -13.72 -2.56
N GLY A 368 -4.98 -14.16 -2.09
CA GLY A 368 -5.43 -15.55 -2.22
C GLY A 368 -4.57 -16.52 -1.40
N ASP A 369 -4.64 -17.81 -1.73
CA ASP A 369 -3.73 -18.81 -1.13
C ASP A 369 -2.29 -18.60 -1.65
N PRO A 370 -1.31 -18.27 -0.79
CA PRO A 370 0.07 -18.04 -1.22
C PRO A 370 0.79 -19.34 -1.64
N ASN A 371 0.22 -20.51 -1.35
CA ASN A 371 0.74 -21.82 -1.72
C ASN A 371 0.13 -22.35 -3.03
N ALA A 372 -0.94 -21.73 -3.55
CA ALA A 372 -1.57 -22.16 -4.78
C ALA A 372 -0.58 -22.13 -5.95
N ALA A 373 -0.56 -23.19 -6.76
CA ALA A 373 0.32 -23.26 -7.92
C ALA A 373 -0.07 -22.17 -8.94
N GLY A 374 0.85 -21.25 -9.25
CA GLY A 374 0.55 -20.10 -10.10
C GLY A 374 0.00 -18.88 -9.34
N ASN A 375 0.11 -18.81 -8.01
CA ASN A 375 -0.04 -17.54 -7.29
C ASN A 375 1.06 -16.58 -7.78
N PRO A 376 0.76 -15.45 -8.47
CA PRO A 376 1.78 -14.63 -9.10
C PRO A 376 2.66 -13.88 -8.08
N ALA A 377 2.13 -13.58 -6.89
CA ALA A 377 2.86 -12.90 -5.84
C ALA A 377 3.94 -13.81 -5.20
N THR A 378 3.60 -15.07 -4.87
CA THR A 378 4.44 -15.93 -4.01
C THR A 378 4.74 -17.34 -4.51
N ASN A 379 4.07 -17.86 -5.55
CA ASN A 379 4.27 -19.24 -6.04
C ASN A 379 4.14 -19.38 -7.57
N MET A 380 4.80 -18.47 -8.30
CA MET A 380 4.99 -18.51 -9.74
C MET A 380 6.49 -18.42 -10.08
N GLU A 381 6.89 -18.93 -11.24
CA GLU A 381 8.23 -18.85 -11.82
C GLU A 381 8.14 -18.44 -13.30
N TRP A 382 9.20 -17.83 -13.84
CA TRP A 382 9.29 -17.47 -15.26
C TRP A 382 10.55 -18.07 -15.92
N PRO A 383 10.61 -19.39 -16.15
CA PRO A 383 11.81 -20.06 -16.62
C PRO A 383 12.28 -19.54 -17.99
N GLY A 384 13.55 -19.11 -18.06
CA GLY A 384 14.16 -18.59 -19.29
C GLY A 384 13.95 -17.09 -19.55
N VAL A 385 13.18 -16.38 -18.71
CA VAL A 385 13.12 -14.92 -18.75
C VAL A 385 14.29 -14.33 -17.97
N ALA A 386 15.22 -13.67 -18.66
CA ALA A 386 16.42 -13.09 -18.05
C ALA A 386 16.07 -11.95 -17.08
N GLY A 387 16.71 -11.93 -15.91
CA GLY A 387 16.37 -11.03 -14.81
C GLY A 387 15.24 -11.53 -13.90
N ALA A 388 14.36 -12.42 -14.40
CA ALA A 388 13.27 -13.03 -13.62
C ALA A 388 13.69 -14.29 -12.84
N GLU A 389 15.00 -14.59 -12.75
CA GLU A 389 15.48 -15.75 -11.99
C GLU A 389 15.26 -15.50 -10.49
N LEU A 390 14.64 -16.45 -9.80
CA LEU A 390 14.31 -16.29 -8.39
C LEU A 390 15.54 -16.43 -7.49
N ASP A 391 15.58 -15.66 -6.40
CA ASP A 391 16.53 -15.83 -5.30
C ASP A 391 16.14 -17.09 -4.50
N PRO A 392 16.93 -18.18 -4.54
CA PRO A 392 16.59 -19.44 -3.89
C PRO A 392 16.79 -19.42 -2.36
N THR A 393 17.25 -18.30 -1.79
CA THR A 393 17.39 -18.12 -0.33
C THR A 393 16.11 -17.64 0.34
N LEU A 394 15.12 -17.19 -0.43
CA LEU A 394 13.84 -16.71 0.08
C LEU A 394 12.81 -17.84 0.19
N PRO A 395 11.96 -17.87 1.25
CA PRO A 395 10.95 -18.92 1.46
C PRO A 395 9.68 -18.73 0.59
N TYR A 396 9.74 -17.90 -0.44
CA TYR A 396 8.66 -17.60 -1.39
C TYR A 396 9.23 -17.32 -2.78
N LYS A 397 8.39 -17.46 -3.81
CA LYS A 397 8.69 -17.27 -5.24
C LYS A 397 7.95 -16.03 -5.76
N GLY A 398 7.60 -16.02 -7.05
CA GLY A 398 6.73 -15.00 -7.64
C GLY A 398 7.31 -13.59 -7.64
N HIS A 399 6.44 -12.60 -7.80
CA HIS A 399 6.81 -11.19 -7.83
C HIS A 399 7.44 -10.72 -6.52
N PHE A 400 7.04 -11.26 -5.36
CA PHE A 400 7.59 -10.84 -4.06
C PHE A 400 9.06 -11.25 -3.93
N ASN A 401 9.44 -12.45 -4.41
CA ASN A 401 10.84 -12.86 -4.50
C ASN A 401 11.66 -11.88 -5.35
N LEU A 402 11.13 -11.49 -6.52
CA LEU A 402 11.80 -10.54 -7.41
C LEU A 402 11.88 -9.13 -6.83
N LEU A 403 10.84 -8.63 -6.16
CA LEU A 403 10.87 -7.33 -5.46
C LEU A 403 11.96 -7.33 -4.40
N THR A 404 12.08 -8.41 -3.61
CA THR A 404 13.16 -8.58 -2.63
C THR A 404 14.54 -8.69 -3.30
N LYS A 405 14.67 -9.40 -4.43
CA LYS A 405 15.92 -9.52 -5.23
C LYS A 405 16.39 -8.16 -5.77
N TYR A 406 15.46 -7.31 -6.21
CA TYR A 406 15.78 -6.00 -6.80
C TYR A 406 15.96 -4.90 -5.74
N LYS A 407 15.21 -4.90 -4.62
CA LYS A 407 15.50 -4.01 -3.48
C LYS A 407 16.92 -4.18 -2.92
N LYS A 408 17.48 -5.38 -2.95
CA LYS A 408 18.91 -5.63 -2.60
C LYS A 408 19.90 -4.90 -3.52
N GLN A 409 19.48 -4.50 -4.72
CA GLN A 409 20.29 -3.77 -5.71
C GLN A 409 19.96 -2.27 -5.71
N TYR A 410 18.72 -1.90 -5.39
CA TYR A 410 18.19 -0.54 -5.36
C TYR A 410 17.61 -0.23 -3.95
N PRO A 411 18.46 -0.08 -2.92
CA PRO A 411 18.03 -0.04 -1.52
C PRO A 411 17.26 1.22 -1.11
N ASP A 412 17.33 2.29 -1.91
CA ASP A 412 16.57 3.53 -1.69
C ASP A 412 15.11 3.42 -2.18
N VAL A 413 14.78 2.40 -3.00
CA VAL A 413 13.44 2.21 -3.59
C VAL A 413 12.52 1.49 -2.61
N LYS A 414 11.39 2.12 -2.31
CA LYS A 414 10.36 1.60 -1.41
C LYS A 414 9.38 0.71 -2.16
N THR A 415 8.79 -0.24 -1.44
CA THR A 415 7.73 -1.14 -1.90
C THR A 415 6.59 -1.09 -0.89
N LEU A 416 5.38 -0.78 -1.37
CA LEU A 416 4.16 -0.80 -0.56
C LEU A 416 3.20 -1.83 -1.14
N ILE A 417 2.48 -2.52 -0.26
CA ILE A 417 1.36 -3.38 -0.67
C ILE A 417 0.09 -2.52 -0.75
N SER A 418 -0.48 -2.39 -1.94
CA SER A 418 -1.78 -1.73 -2.12
C SER A 418 -2.91 -2.71 -1.89
N VAL A 419 -3.83 -2.34 -1.00
CA VAL A 419 -4.95 -3.19 -0.59
C VAL A 419 -6.27 -2.59 -1.07
N GLY A 420 -7.01 -3.31 -1.91
CA GLY A 420 -8.32 -2.92 -2.43
C GLY A 420 -8.34 -2.65 -3.94
N GLY A 421 -8.46 -1.37 -4.31
CA GLY A 421 -8.79 -0.91 -5.65
C GLY A 421 -10.25 -1.20 -6.02
N TRP A 422 -10.67 -0.69 -7.18
CA TRP A 422 -12.07 -0.71 -7.65
C TRP A 422 -12.71 -2.11 -7.60
N ALA A 423 -11.97 -3.13 -8.05
CA ALA A 423 -12.49 -4.49 -8.15
C ALA A 423 -12.50 -5.24 -6.80
N GLU A 424 -11.51 -5.06 -5.92
CA GLU A 424 -11.37 -5.84 -4.66
C GLU A 424 -11.60 -5.01 -3.38
N THR A 425 -12.18 -3.81 -3.48
CA THR A 425 -12.56 -3.02 -2.29
C THR A 425 -13.63 -3.70 -1.43
N GLY A 426 -14.71 -4.23 -2.02
CA GLY A 426 -15.81 -4.91 -1.32
C GLY A 426 -15.90 -6.41 -1.58
N GLY A 427 -14.85 -7.02 -2.13
CA GLY A 427 -14.80 -8.44 -2.45
C GLY A 427 -13.39 -8.90 -2.79
N PHE A 428 -13.26 -10.12 -3.28
CA PHE A 428 -12.00 -10.64 -3.82
C PHE A 428 -12.24 -11.69 -4.90
N PHE A 429 -11.28 -11.94 -5.77
CA PHE A 429 -11.40 -12.99 -6.79
C PHE A 429 -11.06 -14.38 -6.22
N GLY A 430 -11.93 -15.35 -6.49
CA GLY A 430 -11.74 -16.76 -6.14
C GLY A 430 -10.79 -17.48 -7.11
N PRO A 431 -10.35 -18.72 -6.79
CA PRO A 431 -9.45 -19.50 -7.65
C PRO A 431 -9.99 -19.87 -9.04
N ASP A 432 -11.29 -19.68 -9.27
CA ASP A 432 -11.96 -19.85 -10.57
C ASP A 432 -12.12 -18.54 -11.36
N GLY A 433 -11.65 -17.41 -10.82
CA GLY A 433 -11.81 -16.07 -11.40
C GLY A 433 -13.15 -15.39 -11.09
N SER A 434 -14.05 -16.01 -10.30
CA SER A 434 -15.31 -15.37 -9.89
C SER A 434 -15.11 -14.37 -8.74
N ARG A 435 -15.88 -13.27 -8.71
CA ARG A 435 -15.82 -12.30 -7.61
C ARG A 435 -16.64 -12.79 -6.41
N VAL A 436 -15.99 -12.89 -5.26
CA VAL A 436 -16.61 -13.17 -3.96
C VAL A 436 -16.93 -11.84 -3.28
N ASN A 437 -18.21 -11.45 -3.27
CA ASN A 437 -18.70 -10.20 -2.67
C ASN A 437 -18.74 -10.30 -1.13
N SER A 438 -17.58 -10.37 -0.48
CA SER A 438 -17.41 -10.49 0.98
C SER A 438 -17.83 -9.24 1.77
N GLY A 439 -17.97 -8.11 1.08
CA GLY A 439 -18.08 -6.77 1.64
C GLY A 439 -16.73 -6.09 1.89
N GLY A 440 -15.60 -6.81 1.82
CA GLY A 440 -14.23 -6.30 1.92
C GLY A 440 -14.04 -5.22 3.00
N PHE A 441 -13.54 -4.04 2.62
CA PHE A 441 -13.40 -2.89 3.52
C PHE A 441 -14.72 -2.43 4.15
N TYR A 442 -15.86 -2.52 3.45
CA TYR A 442 -17.15 -2.10 4.00
C TYR A 442 -17.58 -2.94 5.21
N THR A 443 -17.40 -4.27 5.17
CA THR A 443 -17.72 -5.17 6.30
C THR A 443 -16.62 -5.21 7.35
N MET A 444 -15.35 -5.17 6.94
CA MET A 444 -14.22 -5.13 7.88
C MET A 444 -14.21 -3.86 8.73
N THR A 445 -14.55 -2.71 8.16
CA THR A 445 -14.58 -1.44 8.89
C THR A 445 -15.92 -1.16 9.58
N THR A 446 -17.06 -1.57 8.98
CA THR A 446 -18.40 -1.10 9.40
C THR A 446 -19.41 -2.24 9.53
N ASN A 447 -20.03 -2.33 10.70
CA ASN A 447 -21.10 -3.27 11.02
C ASN A 447 -22.38 -2.99 10.20
N ALA A 448 -23.28 -3.96 10.16
CA ALA A 448 -24.54 -3.85 9.40
C ALA A 448 -25.54 -2.83 9.98
N ASP A 449 -25.29 -2.32 11.19
CA ASP A 449 -26.06 -1.23 11.84
C ASP A 449 -25.41 0.16 11.66
N GLY A 450 -24.30 0.24 10.90
CA GLY A 450 -23.53 1.46 10.70
C GLY A 450 -22.52 1.77 11.82
N SER A 451 -22.40 0.93 12.85
CA SER A 451 -21.38 1.09 13.89
C SER A 451 -19.99 0.60 13.44
N ILE A 452 -18.94 1.04 14.14
CA ILE A 452 -17.55 0.73 13.79
C ILE A 452 -17.22 -0.74 14.15
N ASN A 453 -16.82 -1.53 13.16
CA ASN A 453 -16.37 -2.91 13.36
C ASN A 453 -14.92 -2.94 13.87
N ASN A 454 -14.75 -2.61 15.15
CA ASN A 454 -13.43 -2.60 15.81
C ASN A 454 -12.73 -3.98 15.72
N ALA A 455 -13.47 -5.09 15.77
CA ALA A 455 -12.88 -6.42 15.68
C ALA A 455 -12.32 -6.75 14.28
N GLY A 456 -13.03 -6.34 13.22
CA GLY A 456 -12.52 -6.40 11.85
C GLY A 456 -11.29 -5.52 11.66
N ILE A 457 -11.34 -4.28 12.13
CA ILE A 457 -10.21 -3.33 12.04
C ILE A 457 -8.96 -3.86 12.77
N GLU A 458 -9.04 -4.32 14.02
CA GLU A 458 -7.87 -4.86 14.73
C GLU A 458 -7.31 -6.12 14.03
N THR A 459 -8.17 -6.97 13.47
CA THR A 459 -7.77 -8.17 12.72
C THR A 459 -7.02 -7.79 11.44
N PHE A 460 -7.54 -6.81 10.69
CA PHE A 460 -6.91 -6.28 9.50
C PHE A 460 -5.55 -5.66 9.84
N VAL A 461 -5.52 -4.70 10.77
CA VAL A 461 -4.31 -3.99 11.19
C VAL A 461 -3.20 -4.95 11.64
N ALA A 462 -3.53 -5.96 12.45
CA ALA A 462 -2.56 -6.98 12.85
C ALA A 462 -2.04 -7.80 11.66
N SER A 463 -2.91 -8.18 10.72
CA SER A 463 -2.51 -8.90 9.50
C SER A 463 -1.67 -8.05 8.56
N SER A 464 -1.89 -6.73 8.48
CA SER A 464 -1.08 -5.82 7.66
C SER A 464 0.37 -5.77 8.17
N VAL A 465 0.55 -5.68 9.50
CA VAL A 465 1.88 -5.72 10.13
C VAL A 465 2.54 -7.10 9.96
N GLU A 466 1.77 -8.19 10.06
CA GLU A 466 2.26 -9.56 9.76
C GLU A 466 2.74 -9.66 8.30
N PHE A 467 1.96 -9.13 7.35
CA PHE A 467 2.21 -9.21 5.91
C PHE A 467 3.47 -8.45 5.49
N ILE A 468 3.62 -7.18 5.91
CA ILE A 468 4.80 -6.38 5.51
C ILE A 468 6.09 -6.95 6.10
N ARG A 469 6.06 -7.43 7.35
CA ARG A 469 7.20 -8.12 7.99
C ARG A 469 7.55 -9.44 7.30
N LYS A 470 6.54 -10.22 6.88
CA LYS A 470 6.73 -11.53 6.22
C LYS A 470 7.39 -11.43 4.85
N TYR A 471 7.02 -10.41 4.06
CA TYR A 471 7.46 -10.26 2.66
C TYR A 471 8.44 -9.09 2.42
N GLY A 472 8.77 -8.30 3.45
CA GLY A 472 9.77 -7.23 3.37
C GLY A 472 9.29 -5.95 2.67
N PHE A 473 8.00 -5.63 2.76
CA PHE A 473 7.44 -4.35 2.32
C PHE A 473 7.77 -3.23 3.32
N ASP A 474 7.90 -2.01 2.81
CA ASP A 474 8.27 -0.81 3.57
C ASP A 474 7.05 -0.03 4.08
N GLY A 475 5.83 -0.45 3.68
CA GLY A 475 4.59 0.15 4.10
C GLY A 475 3.35 -0.50 3.51
N VAL A 476 2.20 0.08 3.85
CA VAL A 476 0.87 -0.33 3.38
C VAL A 476 0.20 0.86 2.73
N ASP A 477 -0.37 0.62 1.56
CA ASP A 477 -1.16 1.59 0.81
C ASP A 477 -2.63 1.13 0.83
N ILE A 478 -3.54 1.97 1.30
CA ILE A 478 -4.97 1.63 1.40
C ILE A 478 -5.70 2.26 0.22
N ASP A 479 -6.16 1.40 -0.69
CA ASP A 479 -6.91 1.78 -1.88
C ASP A 479 -8.39 1.39 -1.68
N TYR A 480 -9.06 2.14 -0.80
CA TYR A 480 -10.47 1.91 -0.47
C TYR A 480 -11.34 2.76 -1.40
N GLU A 481 -12.02 2.11 -2.36
CA GLU A 481 -12.90 2.72 -3.37
C GLU A 481 -14.41 2.46 -3.13
N TYR A 482 -15.14 3.22 -2.29
CA TYR A 482 -14.73 4.39 -1.52
C TYR A 482 -15.42 4.43 -0.15
N PRO A 483 -14.78 4.94 0.92
CA PRO A 483 -15.43 5.22 2.21
C PRO A 483 -16.33 6.48 2.17
N SER A 484 -16.88 6.81 1.02
CA SER A 484 -17.70 8.00 0.81
C SER A 484 -19.15 7.76 1.23
N SER A 485 -19.77 8.79 1.83
CA SER A 485 -21.19 8.78 2.18
C SER A 485 -22.10 9.26 1.03
N MET A 486 -21.61 9.43 -0.20
CA MET A 486 -22.47 9.57 -1.41
C MET A 486 -23.23 8.25 -1.69
N LYS A 487 -24.37 8.30 -2.40
CA LYS A 487 -25.06 7.09 -2.86
C LYS A 487 -24.31 6.43 -4.01
N ASP A 488 -24.41 5.09 -4.12
CA ASP A 488 -24.00 4.34 -5.32
C ASP A 488 -22.57 4.67 -5.81
N SER A 489 -21.65 4.91 -4.86
CA SER A 489 -20.37 5.59 -5.11
C SER A 489 -19.12 4.71 -5.05
N GLY A 490 -19.26 3.41 -4.83
CA GLY A 490 -18.19 2.41 -4.96
C GLY A 490 -18.46 1.47 -6.14
N HIS A 491 -17.88 0.26 -6.14
CA HIS A 491 -18.19 -0.74 -7.17
C HIS A 491 -19.70 -1.09 -7.18
N PRO A 492 -20.34 -1.29 -8.36
CA PRO A 492 -21.78 -1.60 -8.44
C PRO A 492 -22.23 -2.84 -7.66
N ASP A 493 -21.41 -3.90 -7.68
CA ASP A 493 -21.67 -5.12 -6.87
C ASP A 493 -21.63 -4.86 -5.36
N ASP A 494 -20.93 -3.81 -4.95
CA ASP A 494 -20.81 -3.37 -3.56
C ASP A 494 -21.91 -2.35 -3.20
N PHE A 495 -22.89 -2.08 -4.05
CA PHE A 495 -24.04 -1.21 -3.71
C PHE A 495 -24.93 -1.77 -2.59
N PRO A 496 -25.26 -3.08 -2.52
CA PRO A 496 -25.91 -3.67 -1.34
C PRO A 496 -24.97 -3.66 -0.12
N ILE A 497 -23.67 -3.78 -0.40
CA ILE A 497 -22.51 -3.59 0.50
C ILE A 497 -22.59 -2.29 1.34
N SER A 498 -22.41 -1.21 0.59
CA SER A 498 -21.99 0.14 0.98
C SER A 498 -23.16 1.09 1.28
N ASN A 499 -24.24 1.06 0.49
CA ASN A 499 -25.38 1.97 0.70
C ASN A 499 -26.00 1.80 2.09
N ALA A 500 -26.04 0.57 2.61
CA ALA A 500 -26.50 0.27 3.97
C ALA A 500 -25.60 0.82 5.09
N ARG A 501 -24.37 1.24 4.76
CA ARG A 501 -23.32 1.66 5.71
C ARG A 501 -22.89 3.12 5.58
N ARG A 502 -23.31 3.85 4.54
CA ARG A 502 -22.89 5.22 4.18
C ARG A 502 -22.70 6.19 5.37
N ALA A 503 -23.60 6.17 6.34
CA ALA A 503 -23.54 7.05 7.51
C ALA A 503 -22.38 6.73 8.49
N GLY A 504 -21.88 5.49 8.49
CA GLY A 504 -20.77 5.04 9.34
C GLY A 504 -19.39 5.08 8.67
N LEU A 505 -19.32 5.03 7.33
CA LEU A 505 -18.07 4.79 6.59
C LEU A 505 -16.92 5.75 6.97
N ASN A 506 -17.19 7.05 7.09
CA ASN A 506 -16.19 8.04 7.49
C ASN A 506 -15.65 7.81 8.91
N ALA A 507 -16.54 7.51 9.87
CA ALA A 507 -16.13 7.26 11.25
C ALA A 507 -15.30 5.97 11.37
N SER A 508 -15.71 4.92 10.66
CA SER A 508 -14.98 3.66 10.60
C SER A 508 -13.62 3.80 9.90
N TYR A 509 -13.55 4.55 8.81
CA TYR A 509 -12.30 4.83 8.09
C TYR A 509 -11.34 5.68 8.94
N GLN A 510 -11.85 6.64 9.71
CA GLN A 510 -11.07 7.39 10.70
C GLN A 510 -10.46 6.51 11.80
N VAL A 511 -11.16 5.43 12.23
CA VAL A 511 -10.60 4.45 13.15
C VAL A 511 -9.59 3.54 12.46
N LEU A 512 -9.88 3.03 11.26
CA LEU A 512 -8.96 2.19 10.48
C LEU A 512 -7.59 2.86 10.30
N MET A 513 -7.57 4.07 9.72
CA MET A 513 -6.32 4.76 9.40
C MET A 513 -5.55 5.19 10.66
N LYS A 514 -6.26 5.48 11.77
CA LYS A 514 -5.62 5.70 13.07
C LYS A 514 -4.96 4.43 13.59
N ARG A 515 -5.68 3.30 13.61
CA ARG A 515 -5.19 2.04 14.17
C ARG A 515 -4.04 1.44 13.34
N LEU A 516 -4.10 1.58 12.00
CA LEU A 516 -2.97 1.28 11.12
C LEU A 516 -1.72 2.08 11.50
N ARG A 517 -1.80 3.42 11.56
CA ARG A 517 -0.67 4.28 11.94
C ARG A 517 -0.11 3.91 13.31
N GLU A 518 -0.99 3.66 14.28
CA GLU A 518 -0.62 3.30 15.64
C GLU A 518 0.04 1.92 15.78
N GLU A 519 -0.17 0.96 14.87
CA GLU A 519 0.56 -0.31 14.89
C GLU A 519 1.80 -0.29 13.99
N LEU A 520 1.76 0.41 12.85
CA LEU A 520 2.93 0.61 11.99
C LEU A 520 4.05 1.37 12.74
N ASP A 521 3.70 2.35 13.58
CA ASP A 521 4.66 3.04 14.45
C ASP A 521 5.28 2.11 15.51
N LYS A 522 4.48 1.22 16.12
CA LYS A 522 4.97 0.26 17.13
C LYS A 522 5.83 -0.82 16.52
N ALA A 523 5.42 -1.37 15.38
CA ALA A 523 6.23 -2.30 14.60
C ALA A 523 7.55 -1.64 14.19
N GLY A 524 7.49 -0.39 13.73
CA GLY A 524 8.67 0.37 13.35
C GLY A 524 9.64 0.63 14.50
N GLN A 525 9.14 0.96 15.70
CA GLN A 525 9.99 1.07 16.90
C GLN A 525 10.63 -0.27 17.28
N GLN A 526 9.93 -1.39 17.12
CA GLN A 526 10.46 -2.73 17.41
C GLN A 526 11.55 -3.15 16.41
N ASP A 527 11.35 -2.81 15.13
CA ASP A 527 12.18 -3.30 14.02
C ASP A 527 13.31 -2.31 13.63
N GLY A 528 13.25 -1.07 14.14
CA GLY A 528 14.25 -0.02 13.89
C GLY A 528 14.09 0.68 12.53
N VAL A 529 12.89 0.69 11.95
CA VAL A 529 12.58 1.27 10.63
C VAL A 529 11.23 1.99 10.66
N HIS A 530 11.04 3.08 9.91
CA HIS A 530 9.72 3.69 9.79
C HIS A 530 8.91 3.02 8.67
N TYR A 531 7.79 2.38 9.04
CA TYR A 531 6.86 1.81 8.07
C TYR A 531 5.86 2.86 7.56
N MET A 532 5.67 2.90 6.24
CA MET A 532 4.84 3.91 5.58
C MET A 532 3.35 3.53 5.59
N LEU A 533 2.48 4.53 5.73
CA LEU A 533 1.03 4.42 5.54
C LEU A 533 0.59 5.45 4.51
N THR A 534 0.09 4.98 3.38
CA THR A 534 -0.33 5.82 2.25
C THR A 534 -1.72 5.41 1.78
N ILE A 535 -2.29 6.18 0.86
CA ILE A 535 -3.55 5.83 0.18
C ILE A 535 -3.46 6.21 -1.29
N ALA A 536 -4.15 5.45 -2.13
CA ALA A 536 -4.83 6.01 -3.28
C ALA A 536 -6.06 6.80 -2.80
N SER A 537 -6.29 7.98 -3.37
CA SER A 537 -7.42 8.84 -2.99
C SER A 537 -8.21 9.30 -4.19
N PRO A 538 -9.55 9.38 -4.13
CA PRO A 538 -10.31 10.03 -5.18
C PRO A 538 -9.90 11.50 -5.33
N SER A 539 -9.89 11.97 -6.58
CA SER A 539 -9.76 13.38 -6.94
C SER A 539 -11.12 14.08 -7.13
N SER A 540 -12.19 13.30 -7.34
CA SER A 540 -13.52 13.82 -7.69
C SER A 540 -14.21 14.55 -6.53
N GLY A 541 -14.55 15.83 -6.77
CA GLY A 541 -15.35 16.66 -5.86
C GLY A 541 -16.77 16.12 -5.57
N TYR A 542 -17.26 15.13 -6.33
CA TYR A 542 -18.46 14.36 -5.99
C TYR A 542 -18.16 13.40 -4.83
N LEU A 543 -17.19 12.49 -4.98
CA LEU A 543 -16.83 11.51 -3.96
C LEU A 543 -16.40 12.19 -2.65
N LEU A 544 -15.58 13.23 -2.76
CA LEU A 544 -15.02 13.97 -1.62
C LEU A 544 -16.08 14.76 -0.83
N ARG A 545 -17.24 15.09 -1.42
CA ARG A 545 -18.37 15.69 -0.68
C ARG A 545 -18.99 14.74 0.34
N GLY A 546 -18.90 13.44 0.08
CA GLY A 546 -19.30 12.41 1.04
C GLY A 546 -18.22 12.05 2.06
N MET A 547 -17.04 12.69 2.05
CA MET A 547 -15.85 12.32 2.84
C MET A 547 -15.43 13.39 3.89
N GLU A 548 -16.43 14.10 4.43
CA GLU A 548 -16.30 15.08 5.53
C GLU A 548 -15.22 16.17 5.27
N THR A 549 -14.12 16.18 6.04
CA THR A 549 -12.92 17.02 5.79
C THR A 549 -11.65 16.19 5.66
N PHE A 550 -11.79 14.90 5.28
CA PHE A 550 -10.69 13.95 5.09
C PHE A 550 -9.75 13.89 6.32
N GLN A 551 -10.33 13.75 7.51
CA GLN A 551 -9.64 13.82 8.81
C GLN A 551 -8.54 12.75 9.01
N VAL A 552 -8.44 11.77 8.09
CA VAL A 552 -7.37 10.75 8.05
C VAL A 552 -6.05 11.27 7.48
N THR A 553 -6.03 12.40 6.77
CA THR A 553 -4.81 13.01 6.17
C THR A 553 -3.63 13.09 7.15
N LYS A 554 -3.89 13.40 8.42
CA LYS A 554 -2.88 13.44 9.49
C LYS A 554 -2.18 12.10 9.78
N TYR A 555 -2.74 10.96 9.38
CA TYR A 555 -2.14 9.63 9.59
C TYR A 555 -1.26 9.16 8.42
N LEU A 556 -1.28 9.87 7.29
CA LEU A 556 -0.65 9.42 6.04
C LEU A 556 0.77 9.97 5.91
N ASP A 557 1.74 9.16 5.52
CA ASP A 557 3.06 9.69 5.13
C ASP A 557 2.91 10.59 3.88
N TYR A 558 2.14 10.15 2.89
CA TYR A 558 1.66 10.95 1.76
C TYR A 558 0.32 10.44 1.20
N VAL A 559 -0.32 11.24 0.34
CA VAL A 559 -1.47 10.83 -0.50
C VAL A 559 -1.06 10.71 -1.97
N ASN A 560 -1.52 9.64 -2.62
CA ASN A 560 -1.52 9.52 -4.07
C ASN A 560 -2.92 9.91 -4.57
N ILE A 561 -3.08 11.11 -5.14
CA ILE A 561 -4.39 11.50 -5.68
C ILE A 561 -4.61 10.84 -7.03
N MET A 562 -5.73 10.14 -7.21
CA MET A 562 -6.14 9.56 -8.48
C MET A 562 -6.72 10.66 -9.37
N SER A 563 -5.87 11.55 -9.84
CA SER A 563 -6.21 12.64 -10.78
C SER A 563 -6.32 12.16 -12.23
N TYR A 564 -6.94 11.01 -12.39
CA TYR A 564 -7.32 10.32 -13.62
C TYR A 564 -8.69 9.67 -13.44
N ASP A 565 -9.24 9.08 -14.49
CA ASP A 565 -10.63 8.63 -14.56
C ASP A 565 -11.64 9.74 -14.17
N LEU A 566 -11.30 10.98 -14.54
CA LEU A 566 -12.18 12.15 -14.42
C LEU A 566 -13.32 12.11 -15.45
N HIS A 567 -13.06 11.55 -16.64
CA HIS A 567 -14.02 11.34 -17.73
C HIS A 567 -13.78 9.99 -18.41
N GLY A 568 -14.86 9.27 -18.74
CA GLY A 568 -14.78 7.95 -19.37
C GLY A 568 -16.16 7.34 -19.64
N ALA A 569 -16.17 6.15 -20.25
CA ALA A 569 -17.36 5.55 -20.86
C ALA A 569 -18.50 5.14 -19.89
N TRP A 570 -18.32 5.32 -18.57
CA TRP A 570 -19.39 5.16 -17.58
C TRP A 570 -20.48 6.23 -17.70
N ASN A 571 -20.18 7.41 -18.26
CA ASN A 571 -21.17 8.42 -18.63
C ASN A 571 -21.04 8.87 -20.10
N SER A 572 -21.92 9.75 -20.58
CA SER A 572 -21.93 10.19 -21.98
C SER A 572 -21.06 11.41 -22.29
N HIS A 573 -20.31 11.93 -21.33
CA HIS A 573 -19.53 13.17 -21.44
C HIS A 573 -18.12 12.90 -21.99
N VAL A 574 -17.85 13.42 -23.19
CA VAL A 574 -16.57 13.18 -23.87
C VAL A 574 -15.56 14.24 -23.41
N GLY A 575 -14.75 13.90 -22.41
CA GLY A 575 -13.76 14.78 -21.79
C GLY A 575 -12.37 14.16 -21.66
N HIS A 576 -11.46 14.91 -21.05
CA HIS A 576 -10.09 14.45 -20.78
C HIS A 576 -10.03 13.53 -19.55
N ASN A 577 -9.30 12.42 -19.66
CA ASN A 577 -9.11 11.45 -18.58
C ASN A 577 -8.47 12.09 -17.33
N ALA A 578 -7.48 12.98 -17.53
CA ALA A 578 -6.63 13.55 -16.47
C ALA A 578 -6.27 15.03 -16.76
N ALA A 579 -7.26 15.92 -16.84
CA ALA A 579 -7.00 17.36 -17.02
C ALA A 579 -6.20 17.95 -15.84
N LEU A 580 -5.16 18.75 -16.11
CA LEU A 580 -4.42 19.47 -15.07
C LEU A 580 -5.25 20.62 -14.47
N TYR A 581 -5.94 21.37 -15.34
CA TYR A 581 -6.71 22.56 -14.98
C TYR A 581 -8.12 22.54 -15.57
N ASP A 582 -9.00 23.37 -15.00
CA ASP A 582 -10.29 23.68 -15.58
C ASP A 582 -10.17 24.53 -16.87
N THR A 583 -11.14 24.39 -17.77
CA THR A 583 -11.23 25.11 -19.06
C THR A 583 -12.42 26.07 -19.15
N GLY A 584 -13.35 26.02 -18.19
CA GLY A 584 -14.69 26.62 -18.28
C GLY A 584 -15.62 25.88 -19.25
N GLU A 585 -15.16 24.82 -19.90
CA GLU A 585 -15.83 24.15 -21.02
C GLU A 585 -16.25 22.69 -20.74
N ASP A 586 -15.98 22.16 -19.53
CA ASP A 586 -16.34 20.78 -19.15
C ASP A 586 -17.84 20.51 -19.34
N SER A 587 -18.15 19.51 -20.17
CA SER A 587 -19.52 19.24 -20.59
C SER A 587 -20.41 18.64 -19.48
N GLU A 588 -19.83 17.99 -18.47
CA GLU A 588 -20.55 17.44 -17.33
C GLU A 588 -20.81 18.53 -16.29
N LEU A 589 -19.79 19.32 -15.95
CA LEU A 589 -19.94 20.47 -15.05
C LEU A 589 -20.93 21.51 -15.60
N LYS A 590 -21.00 21.68 -16.93
CA LYS A 590 -22.06 22.45 -17.61
C LYS A 590 -23.44 21.81 -17.49
N ALA A 591 -23.57 20.49 -17.67
CA ALA A 591 -24.86 19.81 -17.53
C ALA A 591 -25.44 19.91 -16.10
N TRP A 592 -24.57 19.99 -15.09
CA TRP A 592 -24.93 20.20 -13.68
C TRP A 592 -24.99 21.66 -13.23
N ASP A 593 -24.84 22.63 -14.15
CA ASP A 593 -24.88 24.08 -13.88
C ASP A 593 -23.85 24.57 -12.83
N VAL A 594 -22.69 23.90 -12.77
CA VAL A 594 -21.63 24.19 -11.79
C VAL A 594 -21.04 25.59 -12.01
N TYR A 595 -20.73 25.93 -13.27
CA TYR A 595 -20.19 27.25 -13.61
C TYR A 595 -21.23 28.38 -13.50
N GLY A 596 -22.53 28.09 -13.65
CA GLY A 596 -23.62 29.08 -13.53
C GLY A 596 -24.11 29.29 -12.10
N THR A 597 -23.94 28.29 -11.22
CA THR A 597 -24.24 28.38 -9.79
C THR A 597 -23.30 29.39 -9.13
N LYS A 598 -23.82 30.59 -8.83
CA LYS A 598 -23.06 31.71 -8.27
C LYS A 598 -22.24 31.33 -7.03
N GLU A 599 -22.79 30.51 -6.16
CA GLU A 599 -22.17 30.06 -4.91
C GLU A 599 -20.92 29.17 -5.11
N PHE A 600 -20.69 28.67 -6.33
CA PHE A 600 -19.46 27.98 -6.73
C PHE A 600 -18.39 28.91 -7.32
N GLU A 601 -18.66 30.22 -7.48
CA GLU A 601 -17.72 31.25 -7.97
C GLU A 601 -16.99 30.84 -9.28
N GLY A 602 -17.70 30.16 -10.18
CA GLY A 602 -17.15 29.72 -11.48
C GLY A 602 -16.06 28.65 -11.39
N ILE A 603 -15.88 28.01 -10.24
CA ILE A 603 -14.87 26.96 -10.04
C ILE A 603 -15.33 25.66 -10.71
N GLY A 604 -14.48 25.09 -11.57
CA GLY A 604 -14.60 23.71 -12.05
C GLY A 604 -13.66 22.77 -11.28
N TYR A 605 -14.15 21.58 -10.92
CA TYR A 605 -13.49 20.67 -9.96
C TYR A 605 -13.01 19.33 -10.54
N LEU A 606 -13.31 19.02 -11.80
CA LEU A 606 -12.82 17.79 -12.47
C LEU A 606 -11.44 18.03 -13.10
N ASN A 607 -10.44 18.32 -12.27
CA ASN A 607 -9.05 18.56 -12.67
C ASN A 607 -8.07 18.35 -11.51
N THR A 608 -6.80 18.10 -11.86
CA THR A 608 -5.71 17.83 -10.92
C THR A 608 -5.44 18.98 -9.96
N ASP A 609 -5.40 20.24 -10.42
CA ASP A 609 -5.07 21.39 -9.57
C ASP A 609 -6.13 21.63 -8.50
N TRP A 610 -7.43 21.48 -8.81
CA TRP A 610 -8.49 21.50 -7.80
C TRP A 610 -8.30 20.42 -6.74
N ALA A 611 -7.96 19.19 -7.13
CA ALA A 611 -7.72 18.10 -6.18
C ALA A 611 -6.45 18.34 -5.33
N VAL A 612 -5.39 18.93 -5.91
CA VAL A 612 -4.21 19.39 -5.15
C VAL A 612 -4.62 20.44 -4.12
N LYS A 613 -5.39 21.47 -4.52
CA LYS A 613 -5.88 22.50 -3.58
C LYS A 613 -6.71 21.88 -2.47
N TYR A 614 -7.61 20.96 -2.79
CA TYR A 614 -8.40 20.23 -1.80
C TYR A 614 -7.51 19.59 -0.72
N PHE A 615 -6.43 18.90 -1.09
CA PHE A 615 -5.54 18.23 -0.14
C PHE A 615 -4.56 19.14 0.61
N GLN A 616 -4.19 20.32 0.07
CA GLN A 616 -3.37 21.30 0.80
C GLN A 616 -4.05 21.82 2.09
N GLY A 617 -5.37 21.67 2.23
CA GLY A 617 -6.08 21.95 3.48
C GLY A 617 -5.66 21.07 4.67
N GLY A 618 -5.17 19.86 4.43
CA GLY A 618 -4.82 18.88 5.46
C GLY A 618 -3.34 18.49 5.50
N LEU A 619 -2.68 18.58 4.34
CA LEU A 619 -1.31 18.11 4.08
C LEU A 619 -0.41 19.26 3.65
N SER A 620 0.90 19.13 3.90
CA SER A 620 1.90 19.93 3.18
C SER A 620 2.02 19.48 1.73
N ALA A 621 2.44 20.38 0.83
CA ALA A 621 2.59 20.10 -0.59
C ALA A 621 3.46 18.85 -0.86
N GLY A 622 4.55 18.69 -0.12
CA GLY A 622 5.45 17.54 -0.16
C GLY A 622 4.86 16.18 0.25
N ARG A 623 3.66 16.17 0.84
CA ARG A 623 2.89 14.97 1.21
C ARG A 623 1.77 14.68 0.19
N ILE A 624 1.74 15.36 -0.95
CA ILE A 624 0.77 15.16 -2.05
C ILE A 624 1.54 14.75 -3.33
N ASN A 625 1.15 13.65 -3.95
CA ASN A 625 1.66 13.21 -5.26
C ASN A 625 0.49 13.14 -6.27
N ILE A 626 0.65 13.72 -7.47
CA ILE A 626 -0.41 13.71 -8.49
C ILE A 626 -0.42 12.41 -9.29
N GLY A 627 -1.60 11.87 -9.58
CA GLY A 627 -1.80 10.67 -10.39
C GLY A 627 -1.82 11.00 -11.88
N ILE A 628 -1.09 10.23 -12.69
CA ILE A 628 -1.04 10.35 -14.15
C ILE A 628 -1.36 8.98 -14.79
N PRO A 629 -2.29 8.90 -15.76
CA PRO A 629 -2.68 7.64 -16.37
C PRO A 629 -1.73 7.25 -17.51
N TYR A 630 -1.08 6.09 -17.41
CA TYR A 630 -0.36 5.45 -18.51
C TYR A 630 -1.30 4.53 -19.34
N TYR A 631 -2.57 4.95 -19.44
CA TYR A 631 -3.61 4.29 -20.22
C TYR A 631 -4.61 5.33 -20.74
N THR A 632 -5.47 4.91 -21.65
CA THR A 632 -6.50 5.74 -22.27
C THR A 632 -7.89 5.46 -21.72
N ARG A 633 -8.80 6.42 -21.86
CA ARG A 633 -10.26 6.18 -21.86
C ARG A 633 -10.83 6.75 -23.16
N GLY A 634 -11.87 6.12 -23.71
CA GLY A 634 -12.34 6.48 -25.06
C GLY A 634 -13.76 6.08 -25.41
N PHE A 635 -14.30 6.79 -26.40
CA PHE A 635 -15.70 6.78 -26.82
C PHE A 635 -15.79 6.62 -28.34
N LYS A 636 -16.91 6.05 -28.80
CA LYS A 636 -17.24 5.94 -30.23
C LYS A 636 -18.61 6.55 -30.55
N ASP A 637 -18.87 6.72 -31.85
CA ASP A 637 -20.07 7.38 -32.39
C ASP A 637 -20.29 8.80 -31.81
N VAL A 638 -19.22 9.50 -31.42
CA VAL A 638 -19.24 10.80 -30.72
C VAL A 638 -19.94 11.87 -31.55
N GLN A 639 -20.85 12.62 -30.92
CA GLN A 639 -21.63 13.70 -31.52
C GLN A 639 -21.27 15.06 -30.91
N GLY A 640 -21.09 16.08 -31.77
CA GLY A 640 -20.75 17.43 -31.33
C GLY A 640 -19.32 17.57 -30.82
N GLY A 641 -19.09 18.57 -29.96
CA GLY A 641 -17.75 18.92 -29.49
C GLY A 641 -16.85 19.53 -30.57
N THR A 642 -15.56 19.69 -30.26
CA THR A 642 -14.52 20.09 -31.22
C THR A 642 -13.51 18.95 -31.35
N ASN A 643 -13.50 18.27 -32.51
CA ASN A 643 -12.76 17.01 -32.70
C ASN A 643 -13.08 15.98 -31.60
N GLY A 644 -14.37 15.84 -31.28
CA GLY A 644 -14.91 14.99 -30.21
C GLY A 644 -14.87 15.59 -28.80
N LEU A 645 -13.90 16.47 -28.48
CA LEU A 645 -13.76 17.06 -27.14
C LEU A 645 -14.99 17.90 -26.75
N TRP A 646 -15.50 17.67 -25.54
CA TRP A 646 -16.75 18.23 -25.00
C TRP A 646 -18.00 17.90 -25.83
N GLY A 647 -17.92 16.81 -26.62
CA GLY A 647 -19.06 16.20 -27.29
C GLY A 647 -19.89 15.29 -26.37
N GLN A 648 -20.77 14.51 -26.99
CA GLN A 648 -21.61 13.52 -26.31
C GLN A 648 -21.55 12.17 -27.03
N ALA A 649 -21.42 11.09 -26.25
CA ALA A 649 -21.37 9.72 -26.73
C ALA A 649 -22.20 8.81 -25.81
N ALA A 650 -23.53 9.01 -25.81
CA ALA A 650 -24.44 8.16 -25.04
C ALA A 650 -24.65 6.81 -25.73
N LEU A 651 -24.71 5.71 -24.96
CA LEU A 651 -25.02 4.38 -25.46
C LEU A 651 -26.39 4.40 -26.20
N PRO A 652 -26.50 3.89 -27.44
CA PRO A 652 -27.72 4.02 -28.24
C PRO A 652 -28.99 3.46 -27.60
N ASN A 653 -28.86 2.42 -26.78
CA ASN A 653 -29.93 1.90 -25.93
C ASN A 653 -29.52 2.01 -24.46
N GLN A 654 -30.17 2.91 -23.71
CA GLN A 654 -29.90 3.11 -22.28
C GLN A 654 -30.49 2.00 -21.39
N ALA A 655 -31.22 1.03 -21.95
CA ALA A 655 -31.58 -0.19 -21.22
C ALA A 655 -30.42 -1.21 -21.15
N ASP A 656 -29.39 -1.04 -21.99
CA ASP A 656 -28.20 -1.91 -22.04
C ASP A 656 -27.01 -1.31 -21.25
N CYS A 657 -27.26 -0.29 -20.42
CA CYS A 657 -26.24 0.32 -19.56
C CYS A 657 -25.68 -0.70 -18.55
N ALA A 658 -24.36 -0.65 -18.32
CA ALA A 658 -23.71 -1.44 -17.27
C ALA A 658 -24.22 -1.06 -15.87
N PRO A 659 -24.24 -1.98 -14.88
CA PRO A 659 -24.62 -1.66 -13.51
C PRO A 659 -23.93 -0.41 -12.96
N GLY A 660 -24.69 0.45 -12.28
CA GLY A 660 -24.21 1.74 -11.76
C GLY A 660 -24.09 2.88 -12.79
N THR A 661 -24.12 2.61 -14.09
CA THR A 661 -24.09 3.64 -15.14
C THR A 661 -25.50 4.07 -15.57
N GLY A 662 -25.63 5.27 -16.17
CA GLY A 662 -26.90 5.75 -16.73
C GLY A 662 -27.98 6.13 -15.72
N VAL A 663 -27.60 6.44 -14.47
CA VAL A 663 -28.54 6.72 -13.38
C VAL A 663 -28.98 8.19 -13.35
N GLY A 664 -30.19 8.44 -13.87
CA GLY A 664 -30.90 9.73 -13.73
C GLY A 664 -31.09 10.50 -15.04
N GLU A 665 -32.00 11.49 -15.05
CA GLU A 665 -32.44 12.17 -16.29
C GLU A 665 -31.34 12.90 -17.07
N LYS A 666 -30.26 13.32 -16.38
CA LYS A 666 -29.10 14.02 -16.97
C LYS A 666 -27.88 13.13 -17.21
N ASN A 667 -27.78 11.97 -16.56
CA ASN A 667 -26.59 11.12 -16.60
C ASN A 667 -26.89 9.86 -17.43
N LYS A 668 -26.42 9.82 -18.67
CA LYS A 668 -26.56 8.67 -19.57
C LYS A 668 -25.28 7.85 -19.57
N CYS A 669 -25.37 6.53 -19.65
CA CYS A 669 -24.18 5.70 -19.80
C CYS A 669 -23.53 5.92 -21.18
N GLY A 670 -22.21 5.78 -21.22
CA GLY A 670 -21.40 6.08 -22.40
C GLY A 670 -21.37 4.95 -23.43
N ASN A 671 -21.01 5.34 -24.64
CA ASN A 671 -20.77 4.47 -25.78
C ASN A 671 -19.25 4.29 -25.93
N GLY A 672 -18.67 3.44 -25.09
CA GLY A 672 -17.22 3.19 -25.07
C GLY A 672 -16.69 2.70 -26.42
N ALA A 673 -15.44 3.07 -26.74
CA ALA A 673 -14.76 2.53 -27.91
C ALA A 673 -14.39 1.04 -27.69
N VAL A 674 -14.21 0.30 -28.79
CA VAL A 674 -14.13 -1.19 -28.82
C VAL A 674 -13.06 -1.71 -29.78
N GLY A 675 -12.71 -2.99 -29.67
CA GLY A 675 -11.79 -3.69 -30.58
C GLY A 675 -10.39 -3.07 -30.57
N ILE A 676 -9.91 -2.59 -31.72
CA ILE A 676 -8.61 -1.90 -31.82
C ILE A 676 -8.56 -0.57 -31.06
N ASP A 677 -9.69 -0.03 -30.59
CA ASP A 677 -9.72 1.15 -29.72
C ASP A 677 -9.72 0.78 -28.22
N ASN A 678 -9.67 -0.51 -27.86
CA ASN A 678 -9.95 -1.00 -26.50
C ASN A 678 -9.15 -2.29 -26.19
N LEU A 679 -7.84 -2.27 -26.46
CA LEU A 679 -6.92 -3.42 -26.36
C LEU A 679 -6.83 -4.01 -24.94
N TRP A 680 -6.95 -3.16 -23.91
CA TRP A 680 -6.96 -3.53 -22.50
C TRP A 680 -8.38 -3.46 -21.96
N HIS A 681 -9.30 -4.19 -22.59
CA HIS A 681 -10.65 -4.37 -22.10
C HIS A 681 -10.75 -5.42 -21.00
N ASP A 682 -11.59 -5.14 -20.01
CA ASP A 682 -12.17 -6.17 -19.16
C ASP A 682 -13.20 -7.01 -19.92
N LYS A 683 -13.59 -8.15 -19.34
CA LYS A 683 -14.61 -9.03 -19.90
C LYS A 683 -15.73 -9.26 -18.88
N ASN A 684 -16.96 -9.30 -19.38
CA ASN A 684 -18.12 -9.65 -18.55
C ASN A 684 -18.23 -11.17 -18.33
N ASP A 685 -19.19 -11.59 -17.50
CA ASP A 685 -19.44 -12.99 -17.09
C ASP A 685 -19.64 -13.98 -18.25
N VAL A 686 -19.96 -13.50 -19.47
CA VAL A 686 -20.13 -14.32 -20.68
C VAL A 686 -18.93 -14.23 -21.63
N GLY A 687 -17.81 -13.64 -21.18
CA GLY A 687 -16.54 -13.57 -21.89
C GLY A 687 -16.46 -12.50 -22.99
N LEU A 688 -17.43 -11.59 -23.07
CA LEU A 688 -17.46 -10.50 -24.04
C LEU A 688 -16.73 -9.27 -23.52
N GLU A 689 -16.10 -8.53 -24.44
CA GLU A 689 -15.48 -7.23 -24.22
C GLU A 689 -16.42 -6.24 -23.51
N ILE A 690 -15.88 -5.49 -22.55
CA ILE A 690 -16.53 -4.32 -21.96
C ILE A 690 -16.04 -3.04 -22.69
N PRO A 691 -16.92 -2.28 -23.37
CA PRO A 691 -16.54 -1.07 -24.09
C PRO A 691 -16.07 0.06 -23.17
N ALA A 692 -14.80 0.47 -23.28
CA ALA A 692 -14.22 1.51 -22.42
C ALA A 692 -13.20 2.43 -23.12
N GLY A 693 -12.79 2.12 -24.35
CA GLY A 693 -11.69 2.80 -25.03
C GLY A 693 -10.36 2.74 -24.27
N SER A 694 -10.09 1.61 -23.60
CA SER A 694 -8.98 1.40 -22.67
C SER A 694 -7.80 0.71 -23.35
N ASN A 695 -6.68 1.43 -23.43
CA ASN A 695 -5.45 1.01 -24.11
C ASN A 695 -4.23 1.45 -23.30
N PRO A 696 -3.09 0.76 -23.41
CA PRO A 696 -1.80 1.31 -22.98
C PRO A 696 -1.34 2.43 -23.92
N LEU A 697 -0.48 3.33 -23.41
CA LEU A 697 0.02 4.45 -24.23
C LEU A 697 0.83 3.98 -25.44
N TRP A 698 1.57 2.87 -25.36
CA TRP A 698 2.26 2.31 -26.54
C TRP A 698 1.30 1.92 -27.66
N HIS A 699 0.11 1.41 -27.34
CA HIS A 699 -0.89 1.13 -28.37
C HIS A 699 -1.50 2.40 -28.94
N ALA A 700 -1.83 3.38 -28.09
CA ALA A 700 -2.29 4.70 -28.55
C ALA A 700 -1.27 5.39 -29.48
N LYS A 701 0.03 5.27 -29.19
CA LYS A 701 1.13 5.74 -30.04
C LYS A 701 1.17 5.01 -31.40
N ASN A 702 0.89 3.71 -31.45
CA ASN A 702 0.76 2.97 -32.72
C ASN A 702 -0.45 3.43 -33.54
N LEU A 703 -1.62 3.61 -32.90
CA LEU A 703 -2.82 4.16 -33.55
C LEU A 703 -2.55 5.55 -34.14
N GLN A 704 -1.91 6.44 -33.36
CA GLN A 704 -1.51 7.79 -33.80
C GLN A 704 -0.58 7.76 -35.03
N ASN A 705 0.36 6.82 -35.08
CA ASN A 705 1.32 6.70 -36.18
C ASN A 705 0.80 5.86 -37.37
N GLY A 706 -0.45 5.35 -37.32
CA GLY A 706 -1.01 4.52 -38.38
C GLY A 706 -0.35 3.13 -38.50
N VAL A 707 0.25 2.63 -37.42
CA VAL A 707 0.90 1.31 -37.35
C VAL A 707 -0.14 0.26 -36.97
N LEU A 708 -0.34 -0.75 -37.83
CA LEU A 708 -1.10 -1.95 -37.49
C LEU A 708 -0.21 -2.85 -36.61
N PRO A 709 -0.48 -3.03 -35.32
CA PRO A 709 0.50 -3.63 -34.41
C PRO A 709 0.60 -5.15 -34.55
N SER A 710 1.78 -5.69 -34.26
CA SER A 710 2.06 -7.12 -34.36
C SER A 710 1.35 -7.98 -33.29
N TYR A 711 0.99 -7.36 -32.17
CA TYR A 711 0.47 -8.04 -30.97
C TYR A 711 -1.06 -8.24 -30.94
N LEU A 712 -1.82 -7.70 -31.91
CA LEU A 712 -3.29 -7.70 -31.88
C LEU A 712 -3.90 -9.09 -31.64
N SER A 713 -3.43 -10.11 -32.37
CA SER A 713 -3.93 -11.49 -32.25
C SER A 713 -3.59 -12.16 -30.92
N ILE A 714 -2.56 -11.69 -30.22
CA ILE A 714 -2.17 -12.18 -28.89
C ILE A 714 -3.13 -11.63 -27.82
N TYR A 715 -3.65 -10.41 -28.02
CA TYR A 715 -4.76 -9.86 -27.24
C TYR A 715 -6.14 -10.39 -27.68
N GLY A 716 -6.18 -11.28 -28.68
CA GLY A 716 -7.40 -11.93 -29.17
C GLY A 716 -8.13 -11.16 -30.28
N LEU A 717 -7.58 -10.05 -30.77
CA LEU A 717 -8.18 -9.22 -31.81
C LEU A 717 -7.92 -9.79 -33.22
N SER A 718 -8.91 -9.69 -34.10
CA SER A 718 -9.03 -10.45 -35.36
C SER A 718 -9.36 -9.57 -36.58
N PRO A 719 -8.48 -8.63 -36.99
CA PRO A 719 -8.76 -7.63 -38.05
C PRO A 719 -9.18 -8.20 -39.41
N ASP A 720 -8.81 -9.45 -39.74
CA ASP A 720 -9.27 -10.12 -40.98
C ASP A 720 -10.76 -10.49 -40.96
N THR A 721 -11.38 -10.55 -39.78
CA THR A 721 -12.76 -11.05 -39.56
C THR A 721 -13.66 -10.08 -38.80
N ASP A 722 -13.12 -9.26 -37.89
CA ASP A 722 -13.89 -8.25 -37.16
C ASP A 722 -13.54 -6.82 -37.63
N PRO A 723 -14.50 -6.03 -38.15
CA PRO A 723 -14.29 -4.64 -38.52
C PRO A 723 -13.92 -3.69 -37.36
N ALA A 724 -14.25 -4.02 -36.11
CA ALA A 724 -13.85 -3.24 -34.94
C ALA A 724 -12.33 -3.31 -34.67
N ASP A 725 -11.72 -4.43 -35.05
CA ASP A 725 -10.28 -4.68 -34.91
C ASP A 725 -9.46 -4.08 -36.06
N GLN A 726 -10.11 -3.52 -37.09
CA GLN A 726 -9.44 -2.94 -38.24
C GLN A 726 -8.97 -1.50 -37.97
N LEU A 727 -7.68 -1.26 -38.20
CA LEU A 727 -7.09 0.07 -38.24
C LEU A 727 -7.67 0.86 -39.44
N THR A 728 -8.70 1.65 -39.17
CA THR A 728 -9.46 2.42 -40.16
C THR A 728 -9.46 3.91 -39.83
N GLY A 729 -9.43 4.78 -40.85
CA GLY A 729 -9.33 6.23 -40.67
C GLY A 729 -7.92 6.69 -40.28
N THR A 730 -7.83 7.72 -39.44
CA THR A 730 -6.55 8.28 -38.96
C THR A 730 -6.77 8.90 -37.59
N TYR A 731 -5.94 8.52 -36.62
CA TYR A 731 -6.03 8.99 -35.23
C TYR A 731 -5.20 10.26 -35.08
N THR A 732 -5.84 11.40 -35.31
CA THR A 732 -5.17 12.71 -35.29
C THR A 732 -4.95 13.16 -33.85
N ARG A 733 -3.69 13.40 -33.47
CA ARG A 733 -3.38 13.99 -32.16
C ARG A 733 -3.85 15.44 -32.10
N HIS A 734 -4.57 15.78 -31.05
CA HIS A 734 -4.90 17.13 -30.61
C HIS A 734 -4.41 17.34 -29.17
N TYR A 735 -4.35 18.60 -28.75
CA TYR A 735 -3.88 19.00 -27.42
C TYR A 735 -4.63 20.25 -26.96
N ASP A 736 -5.17 20.22 -25.75
CA ASP A 736 -5.75 21.41 -25.11
C ASP A 736 -4.67 22.02 -24.20
N SER A 737 -4.24 23.24 -24.54
CA SER A 737 -3.19 23.95 -23.83
C SER A 737 -3.65 24.63 -22.53
N VAL A 738 -4.96 24.65 -22.25
CA VAL A 738 -5.53 25.11 -20.97
C VAL A 738 -5.69 23.91 -20.05
N ALA A 739 -6.29 22.81 -20.52
CA ALA A 739 -6.42 21.57 -19.74
C ALA A 739 -5.08 20.84 -19.53
N VAL A 740 -4.08 21.10 -20.39
CA VAL A 740 -2.79 20.38 -20.43
C VAL A 740 -3.02 18.88 -20.66
N ALA A 741 -3.82 18.58 -21.69
CA ALA A 741 -4.35 17.25 -21.96
C ALA A 741 -4.40 16.94 -23.48
N PRO A 742 -3.76 15.84 -23.94
CA PRO A 742 -3.84 15.38 -25.31
C PRO A 742 -5.01 14.41 -25.55
N TRP A 743 -5.41 14.27 -26.81
CA TRP A 743 -6.31 13.19 -27.25
C TRP A 743 -6.06 12.81 -28.70
N LEU A 744 -6.55 11.64 -29.09
CA LEU A 744 -6.64 11.21 -30.48
C LEU A 744 -8.09 11.34 -30.95
N TRP A 745 -8.29 11.96 -32.12
CA TRP A 745 -9.59 12.01 -32.79
C TRP A 745 -9.52 11.27 -34.13
N ASN A 746 -10.44 10.32 -34.33
CA ASN A 746 -10.63 9.63 -35.60
C ASN A 746 -11.97 10.02 -36.21
N ALA A 747 -11.93 11.02 -37.09
CA ALA A 747 -13.11 11.59 -37.77
C ALA A 747 -13.85 10.60 -38.69
N GLN A 748 -13.26 9.46 -39.07
CA GLN A 748 -13.96 8.43 -39.86
C GLN A 748 -14.78 7.51 -38.96
N LYS A 749 -14.27 7.18 -37.76
CA LYS A 749 -14.95 6.32 -36.78
C LYS A 749 -15.84 7.11 -35.80
N ASN A 750 -15.74 8.45 -35.79
CA ASN A 750 -16.21 9.32 -34.71
C ASN A 750 -15.73 8.82 -33.33
N VAL A 751 -14.44 8.45 -33.25
CA VAL A 751 -13.80 7.90 -32.05
C VAL A 751 -12.90 8.96 -31.42
N PHE A 752 -13.09 9.17 -30.12
CA PHE A 752 -12.27 10.00 -29.25
C PHE A 752 -11.55 9.11 -28.25
N ILE A 753 -10.24 9.27 -28.11
CA ILE A 753 -9.42 8.56 -27.11
C ILE A 753 -8.58 9.59 -26.37
N SER A 754 -8.85 9.82 -25.07
CA SER A 754 -7.97 10.63 -24.23
C SER A 754 -6.68 9.86 -23.98
N ILE A 755 -5.53 10.52 -24.10
CA ILE A 755 -4.21 9.91 -23.90
C ILE A 755 -3.40 10.75 -22.89
N GLU A 756 -2.23 10.26 -22.49
CA GLU A 756 -1.14 11.08 -21.97
C GLU A 756 0.09 10.90 -22.87
N ASP A 757 0.99 11.89 -22.87
CA ASP A 757 2.21 11.87 -23.67
C ASP A 757 3.29 12.81 -23.09
N GLU A 758 4.44 12.90 -23.77
CA GLU A 758 5.63 13.61 -23.31
C GLU A 758 5.40 15.13 -23.11
N GLU A 759 4.45 15.74 -23.83
CA GLU A 759 4.15 17.18 -23.74
C GLU A 759 3.30 17.49 -22.49
N SER A 760 2.24 16.70 -22.29
CA SER A 760 1.40 16.75 -21.09
C SER A 760 2.18 16.36 -19.84
N MET A 761 2.89 15.24 -19.88
CA MET A 761 3.77 14.74 -18.81
C MET A 761 4.84 15.76 -18.43
N GLY A 762 5.54 16.32 -19.42
CA GLY A 762 6.55 17.36 -19.18
C GLY A 762 5.97 18.56 -18.44
N THR A 763 4.77 19.01 -18.82
CA THR A 763 4.12 20.17 -18.21
C THR A 763 3.58 19.86 -16.80
N LYS A 764 3.01 18.66 -16.57
CA LYS A 764 2.53 18.20 -15.25
C LYS A 764 3.69 17.99 -14.25
N VAL A 765 4.84 17.52 -14.74
CA VAL A 765 6.08 17.42 -13.94
C VAL A 765 6.63 18.80 -13.57
N ASP A 766 6.58 19.78 -14.49
CA ASP A 766 6.94 21.17 -14.17
C ASP A 766 5.96 21.81 -13.17
N TYR A 767 4.66 21.50 -13.26
CA TYR A 767 3.67 21.89 -12.25
C TYR A 767 4.00 21.32 -10.86
N VAL A 768 4.33 20.03 -10.75
CA VAL A 768 4.77 19.40 -9.49
C VAL A 768 5.98 20.12 -8.90
N ILE A 769 6.99 20.43 -9.74
CA ILE A 769 8.16 21.20 -9.33
C ILE A 769 7.74 22.58 -8.77
N ASN A 770 6.98 23.34 -9.55
CA ASN A 770 6.62 24.73 -9.27
C ASN A 770 5.65 24.91 -8.07
N LYS A 771 4.71 23.99 -7.86
CA LYS A 771 3.80 23.99 -6.70
C LYS A 771 4.39 23.26 -5.47
N GLY A 772 5.68 22.89 -5.50
CA GLY A 772 6.37 22.29 -4.35
C GLY A 772 5.89 20.87 -3.96
N LEU A 773 5.18 20.18 -4.84
CA LEU A 773 4.51 18.90 -4.55
C LEU A 773 5.50 17.74 -4.37
N GLY A 774 5.08 16.72 -3.62
CA GLY A 774 5.90 15.56 -3.24
C GLY A 774 6.42 14.74 -4.42
N GLY A 775 5.65 14.65 -5.51
CA GLY A 775 6.05 13.94 -6.72
C GLY A 775 4.87 13.58 -7.63
N ILE A 776 5.03 12.50 -8.39
CA ILE A 776 3.97 11.86 -9.18
C ILE A 776 3.74 10.41 -8.74
N MET A 777 2.52 9.95 -8.99
CA MET A 777 2.13 8.55 -9.05
C MET A 777 1.58 8.26 -10.46
N PHE A 778 1.74 7.04 -10.96
CA PHE A 778 1.10 6.63 -12.21
C PHE A 778 0.55 5.20 -12.17
N TRP A 779 -0.66 5.08 -12.72
CA TRP A 779 -1.30 3.81 -13.03
C TRP A 779 -1.18 3.57 -14.54
N GLU A 780 -0.49 2.56 -15.05
CA GLU A 780 0.35 1.55 -14.37
C GLU A 780 1.66 1.37 -15.16
N LEU A 781 2.68 0.78 -14.53
CA LEU A 781 4.03 0.63 -15.09
C LEU A 781 4.06 -0.01 -16.49
N ALA A 782 3.22 -1.02 -16.75
CA ALA A 782 3.16 -1.71 -18.05
C ALA A 782 2.55 -0.86 -19.19
N GLY A 783 1.98 0.31 -18.88
CA GLY A 783 1.37 1.23 -19.85
C GLY A 783 2.36 2.21 -20.48
N ASP A 784 3.51 2.46 -19.82
CA ASP A 784 4.60 3.29 -20.35
C ASP A 784 5.24 2.63 -21.58
N PHE A 785 5.85 3.43 -22.45
CA PHE A 785 6.22 3.03 -23.80
C PHE A 785 7.70 3.27 -24.12
N ASP A 786 8.20 2.52 -25.10
CA ASP A 786 9.40 2.83 -25.87
C ASP A 786 9.18 2.37 -27.33
N TYR A 787 10.01 2.84 -28.26
CA TYR A 787 9.89 2.51 -29.69
C TYR A 787 10.83 1.37 -30.10
N ASP A 788 10.26 0.23 -30.50
CA ASP A 788 10.98 -0.93 -30.98
C ASP A 788 11.43 -0.71 -32.45
N GLN A 789 12.67 -0.29 -32.61
CA GLN A 789 13.32 -0.07 -33.92
C GLN A 789 13.41 -1.33 -34.79
N ALA A 790 13.30 -2.54 -34.23
CA ALA A 790 13.37 -3.80 -34.97
C ALA A 790 12.00 -4.24 -35.51
N LYS A 791 10.92 -3.94 -34.78
CA LYS A 791 9.53 -4.16 -35.23
C LYS A 791 8.95 -2.98 -36.02
N GLY A 792 9.39 -1.76 -35.74
CA GLY A 792 8.83 -0.52 -36.29
C GLY A 792 7.57 -0.02 -35.56
N GLU A 793 7.37 -0.47 -34.32
CA GLU A 793 6.17 -0.16 -33.50
C GLU A 793 6.56 0.25 -32.07
N TYR A 794 5.67 0.96 -31.39
CA TYR A 794 5.76 1.19 -29.95
C TYR A 794 5.33 -0.05 -29.17
N PHE A 795 6.00 -0.30 -28.05
CA PHE A 795 5.67 -1.36 -27.10
C PHE A 795 5.96 -0.92 -25.65
N MET A 796 5.74 -1.79 -24.67
CA MET A 796 6.08 -1.56 -23.26
C MET A 796 7.50 -1.02 -23.10
N GLY A 797 7.68 0.00 -22.26
CA GLY A 797 8.95 0.69 -22.04
C GLY A 797 8.93 1.61 -20.84
N SER A 798 9.65 2.73 -20.93
CA SER A 798 9.90 3.64 -19.79
C SER A 798 10.05 5.12 -20.16
N SER A 799 9.64 5.57 -21.35
CA SER A 799 9.85 6.94 -21.81
C SER A 799 9.22 8.02 -20.91
N MET A 800 7.99 7.82 -20.42
CA MET A 800 7.28 8.78 -19.57
C MET A 800 7.91 8.85 -18.17
N THR A 801 8.23 7.68 -17.59
CA THR A 801 8.92 7.55 -16.31
C THR A 801 10.32 8.18 -16.37
N THR A 802 11.04 7.96 -17.47
CA THR A 802 12.35 8.55 -17.75
C THR A 802 12.28 10.08 -17.90
N LEU A 803 11.22 10.62 -18.49
CA LEU A 803 11.00 12.07 -18.57
C LEU A 803 10.80 12.69 -17.18
N ALA A 804 10.00 12.07 -16.31
CA ALA A 804 9.76 12.53 -14.95
C ALA A 804 11.05 12.57 -14.11
N TYR A 805 11.74 11.43 -14.06
CA TYR A 805 13.01 11.26 -13.36
C TYR A 805 14.04 12.32 -13.79
N ASN A 806 14.27 12.46 -15.09
CA ASN A 806 15.26 13.41 -15.61
C ASN A 806 14.91 14.86 -15.26
N LYS A 807 13.63 15.27 -15.34
CA LYS A 807 13.20 16.63 -15.00
C LYS A 807 13.31 16.93 -13.51
N PHE A 808 12.92 16.00 -12.62
CA PHE A 808 13.10 16.16 -11.18
C PHE A 808 14.59 16.24 -10.81
N LYS A 809 15.40 15.30 -11.32
CA LYS A 809 16.85 15.25 -11.11
C LYS A 809 17.58 16.49 -11.64
N GLN A 810 17.16 17.02 -12.80
CA GLN A 810 17.70 18.26 -13.38
C GLN A 810 17.26 19.51 -12.60
N SER A 811 16.04 19.53 -12.06
CA SER A 811 15.53 20.65 -11.27
C SER A 811 16.30 20.84 -9.97
N GLY A 812 16.53 19.75 -9.23
CA GLY A 812 17.17 19.78 -7.90
C GLY A 812 16.35 20.53 -6.82
N ALA A 813 15.20 21.10 -7.16
CA ALA A 813 14.33 21.81 -6.22
C ALA A 813 13.63 20.80 -5.30
N GLN A 814 13.99 20.83 -4.02
CA GLN A 814 13.29 20.09 -2.96
C GLN A 814 11.79 20.39 -2.96
N TYR A 815 10.98 19.41 -2.55
CA TYR A 815 9.57 19.65 -2.27
C TYR A 815 9.39 20.49 -1.00
N ASP A 816 8.21 21.10 -0.85
CA ASP A 816 7.87 21.93 0.29
C ASP A 816 7.29 21.10 1.45
N VAL A 817 7.71 21.40 2.67
CA VAL A 817 7.32 20.67 3.90
C VAL A 817 6.27 21.39 4.73
N HIS A 818 6.06 22.70 4.53
CA HIS A 818 5.16 23.49 5.36
C HIS A 818 3.68 23.08 5.15
N ARG A 819 2.95 22.91 6.25
CA ARG A 819 1.50 22.71 6.24
C ARG A 819 0.77 24.05 6.35
N GLY A 820 -0.19 24.30 5.45
CA GLY A 820 -0.90 25.58 5.36
C GLY A 820 -0.17 26.64 4.53
N ASP A 821 -0.61 27.89 4.63
CA ASP A 821 -0.02 29.04 3.93
C ASP A 821 1.40 29.33 4.44
N ILE A 822 2.41 29.31 3.56
CA ILE A 822 3.81 29.64 3.89
C ILE A 822 4.02 31.10 4.33
N ALA A 823 3.10 32.00 4.01
CA ALA A 823 3.11 33.38 4.50
C ALA A 823 2.53 33.52 5.93
N PHE A 824 1.93 32.47 6.49
CA PHE A 824 1.27 32.50 7.80
C PHE A 824 2.25 32.85 8.93
N GLN A 825 2.02 34.00 9.54
CA GLN A 825 2.77 34.44 10.71
C GLN A 825 2.30 33.68 11.96
N VAL A 826 3.04 32.64 12.32
CA VAL A 826 2.83 31.79 13.51
C VAL A 826 2.92 32.65 14.79
N PRO A 827 1.90 32.66 15.67
CA PRO A 827 1.96 33.36 16.95
C PRO A 827 3.05 32.81 17.90
N THR A 828 3.52 33.64 18.83
CA THR A 828 4.61 33.28 19.77
C THR A 828 4.15 32.48 20.99
N GLU A 829 2.85 32.40 21.25
CA GLU A 829 2.23 31.66 22.36
C GLU A 829 1.11 30.78 21.80
N GLN A 830 0.90 29.60 22.37
CA GLN A 830 -0.19 28.68 22.03
C GLN A 830 -1.28 28.63 23.12
N VAL A 831 -2.49 28.27 22.71
CA VAL A 831 -3.59 27.82 23.57
C VAL A 831 -3.97 26.38 23.24
N ASP A 832 -4.29 25.60 24.28
CA ASP A 832 -4.84 24.26 24.16
C ASP A 832 -6.33 24.32 23.80
N VAL A 833 -6.62 24.53 22.51
CA VAL A 833 -7.96 24.47 21.94
C VAL A 833 -8.00 23.33 20.93
N SER A 834 -8.87 22.35 21.15
CA SER A 834 -9.09 21.26 20.19
C SER A 834 -10.20 21.61 19.21
N PHE A 835 -10.06 21.18 17.96
CA PHE A 835 -11.02 21.36 16.87
C PHE A 835 -11.56 20.01 16.39
N GLU A 836 -12.84 19.98 16.00
CA GLU A 836 -13.52 18.83 15.43
C GLU A 836 -14.57 19.31 14.42
N ALA A 837 -14.49 18.85 13.17
CA ALA A 837 -15.59 18.95 12.21
C ALA A 837 -16.42 17.66 12.27
N LYS A 838 -17.73 17.78 12.54
CA LYS A 838 -18.66 16.65 12.69
C LYS A 838 -20.09 17.01 12.28
N ASN A 839 -21.01 16.06 12.39
CA ASN A 839 -22.43 16.22 12.03
C ASN A 839 -22.62 16.62 10.55
N PHE A 840 -21.82 16.05 9.65
CA PHE A 840 -22.07 16.19 8.23
C PHE A 840 -23.38 15.45 7.86
N PRO A 841 -24.23 16.01 6.99
CA PRO A 841 -25.23 15.24 6.26
C PRO A 841 -24.56 14.11 5.47
N VAL A 842 -25.31 13.05 5.16
CA VAL A 842 -24.85 12.08 4.15
C VAL A 842 -24.69 12.80 2.81
N GLY A 843 -23.75 12.33 1.98
CA GLY A 843 -23.24 13.08 0.82
C GLY A 843 -24.29 13.71 -0.11
N ASP A 844 -25.38 12.99 -0.43
CA ASP A 844 -26.45 13.50 -1.31
C ASP A 844 -27.22 14.68 -0.70
N ASP A 845 -27.34 14.74 0.62
CA ASP A 845 -27.98 15.82 1.38
C ASP A 845 -27.00 16.98 1.69
N ASN A 846 -25.71 16.82 1.37
CA ASN A 846 -24.63 17.74 1.75
C ASN A 846 -24.45 18.89 0.73
N TYR A 847 -25.58 19.50 0.31
CA TYR A 847 -25.67 20.59 -0.66
C TYR A 847 -26.54 21.74 -0.11
N PRO A 848 -25.95 22.85 0.39
CA PRO A 848 -24.52 23.13 0.58
C PRO A 848 -23.89 22.28 1.69
N ILE A 849 -22.55 22.31 1.78
CA ILE A 849 -21.82 21.56 2.83
C ILE A 849 -21.99 22.29 4.16
N ALA A 850 -22.58 21.61 5.14
CA ALA A 850 -23.17 22.29 6.30
C ALA A 850 -22.88 21.67 7.71
N PRO A 851 -21.61 21.32 8.04
CA PRO A 851 -21.26 20.62 9.28
C PRO A 851 -21.32 21.50 10.53
N THR A 852 -21.11 20.86 11.68
CA THR A 852 -20.80 21.52 12.96
C THR A 852 -19.28 21.54 13.17
N PHE A 853 -18.70 22.74 13.28
CA PHE A 853 -17.35 22.94 13.78
C PHE A 853 -17.40 23.11 15.31
N THR A 854 -16.87 22.14 16.04
CA THR A 854 -16.74 22.17 17.49
C THR A 854 -15.35 22.65 17.88
N PHE A 855 -15.29 23.57 18.84
CA PHE A 855 -14.07 24.01 19.52
C PHE A 855 -14.20 23.76 21.01
N THR A 856 -13.17 23.20 21.65
CA THR A 856 -13.15 22.97 23.12
C THR A 856 -11.91 23.60 23.72
N ASN A 857 -12.08 24.43 24.74
CA ASN A 857 -10.99 25.15 25.40
C ASN A 857 -10.43 24.31 26.55
N ASN A 858 -9.36 23.56 26.30
CA ASN A 858 -8.63 22.81 27.32
C ASN A 858 -7.53 23.67 28.00
N SER A 859 -7.40 24.94 27.61
CA SER A 859 -6.41 25.88 28.15
C SER A 859 -6.90 26.55 29.42
N ASN A 860 -5.97 27.21 30.15
CA ASN A 860 -6.32 28.03 31.31
C ASN A 860 -6.75 29.47 30.94
N ILE A 861 -6.77 29.82 29.65
CA ILE A 861 -7.14 31.17 29.17
C ILE A 861 -8.65 31.24 28.95
N ASP A 862 -9.29 32.30 29.45
CA ASP A 862 -10.67 32.62 29.08
C ASP A 862 -10.70 33.23 27.66
N LEU A 863 -11.33 32.51 26.72
CA LEU A 863 -11.45 32.87 25.32
C LEU A 863 -12.88 33.33 24.96
N SER A 864 -13.71 33.67 25.96
CA SER A 864 -15.07 34.18 25.77
C SER A 864 -15.10 35.39 24.85
N GLY A 865 -15.85 35.32 23.75
CA GLY A 865 -15.88 36.40 22.74
C GLY A 865 -14.65 36.51 21.82
N ALA A 866 -13.70 35.56 21.87
CA ALA A 866 -12.53 35.56 20.99
C ALA A 866 -12.90 35.43 19.50
N LYS A 867 -11.98 35.83 18.63
CA LYS A 867 -12.03 35.55 17.18
C LYS A 867 -11.17 34.32 16.87
N ILE A 868 -11.77 33.25 16.37
CA ILE A 868 -11.04 32.08 15.88
C ILE A 868 -10.91 32.22 14.36
N SER A 869 -9.69 32.33 13.83
CA SER A 869 -9.42 32.38 12.38
C SER A 869 -8.60 31.17 11.94
N PHE A 870 -8.83 30.69 10.72
CA PHE A 870 -8.19 29.51 10.13
C PHE A 870 -8.16 29.62 8.60
N ASP A 871 -7.21 28.94 7.97
CA ASP A 871 -7.04 28.89 6.52
C ASP A 871 -7.74 27.65 5.94
N VAL A 872 -8.47 27.87 4.84
CA VAL A 872 -9.27 26.86 4.13
C VAL A 872 -8.84 26.88 2.66
N PRO A 873 -8.60 25.73 2.02
CA PRO A 873 -8.13 25.70 0.64
C PRO A 873 -9.12 26.34 -0.34
N VAL A 874 -8.60 26.94 -1.41
CA VAL A 874 -9.40 27.55 -2.49
C VAL A 874 -10.18 26.53 -3.35
N SER A 875 -10.17 25.23 -2.97
CA SER A 875 -11.05 24.22 -3.56
C SER A 875 -12.54 24.51 -3.32
N THR A 876 -12.86 25.39 -2.36
CA THR A 876 -14.18 26.03 -2.25
C THR A 876 -14.09 27.52 -2.52
N SER A 877 -15.19 28.08 -3.03
CA SER A 877 -15.43 29.51 -3.15
C SER A 877 -15.24 30.27 -1.83
N ALA A 878 -15.02 31.59 -1.91
CA ALA A 878 -14.80 32.47 -0.77
C ALA A 878 -16.09 32.79 0.01
N ILE A 879 -16.91 31.76 0.29
CA ILE A 879 -18.24 31.89 0.90
C ILE A 879 -18.35 30.99 2.13
N PHE A 880 -18.08 31.57 3.30
CA PHE A 880 -18.17 30.91 4.60
C PHE A 880 -19.15 31.65 5.53
N LYS A 881 -20.20 30.96 6.01
CA LYS A 881 -21.35 31.56 6.70
C LYS A 881 -21.91 30.65 7.79
N SER A 882 -22.66 31.21 8.76
CA SER A 882 -23.52 30.40 9.64
C SER A 882 -24.59 29.67 8.81
N ASN A 883 -24.83 28.39 9.12
CA ASN A 883 -25.90 27.60 8.52
C ASN A 883 -27.27 28.32 8.66
N TRP A 884 -28.11 28.27 7.63
CA TRP A 884 -29.41 28.93 7.60
C TRP A 884 -30.30 28.54 8.80
N ASN A 885 -30.25 27.26 9.17
CA ASN A 885 -31.09 26.64 10.21
C ASN A 885 -30.46 26.66 11.61
N ALA A 886 -29.28 27.28 11.76
CA ALA A 886 -28.55 27.32 13.02
C ALA A 886 -29.34 28.03 14.14
N GLN A 887 -29.48 27.34 15.27
CA GLN A 887 -30.21 27.82 16.46
C GLN A 887 -29.49 28.99 17.14
N GLU A 888 -28.16 29.02 17.07
CA GLU A 888 -27.32 30.16 17.42
C GLU A 888 -26.42 30.48 16.23
N LYS A 889 -26.37 31.76 15.83
CA LYS A 889 -25.49 32.24 14.76
C LYS A 889 -24.34 33.03 15.35
N LEU A 890 -23.14 32.55 15.10
CA LEU A 890 -21.90 33.24 15.43
C LEU A 890 -21.48 34.10 14.24
N LYS A 891 -20.81 35.21 14.51
CA LYS A 891 -20.31 36.10 13.47
C LYS A 891 -19.19 35.43 12.68
N MET A 892 -19.49 35.05 11.44
CA MET A 892 -18.51 34.50 10.52
C MET A 892 -18.08 35.55 9.50
N ALA A 893 -16.80 35.56 9.14
CA ALA A 893 -16.23 36.51 8.21
C ALA A 893 -15.15 35.87 7.31
N ILE A 894 -14.88 36.55 6.20
CA ILE A 894 -13.74 36.26 5.33
C ILE A 894 -12.68 37.30 5.71
N ASP A 895 -11.62 36.85 6.38
CA ASP A 895 -10.49 37.69 6.78
C ASP A 895 -9.60 38.03 5.57
N VAL A 896 -9.39 37.04 4.69
CA VAL A 896 -8.66 37.18 3.42
C VAL A 896 -9.41 36.41 2.34
N ASN A 897 -9.88 37.12 1.31
CA ASN A 897 -10.39 36.53 0.07
C ASN A 897 -9.24 36.44 -0.93
N ASN A 898 -8.97 35.22 -1.40
CA ASN A 898 -7.90 34.88 -2.34
C ASN A 898 -8.44 34.16 -3.59
N SER A 899 -9.73 34.30 -3.92
CA SER A 899 -10.28 33.82 -5.19
C SER A 899 -9.56 34.50 -6.35
N ASN A 900 -9.27 33.74 -7.42
CA ASN A 900 -8.59 34.24 -8.62
C ASN A 900 -9.20 35.56 -9.11
N ALA A 901 -8.36 36.46 -9.64
CA ALA A 901 -8.82 37.78 -10.11
C ALA A 901 -9.84 37.70 -11.28
N ALA A 902 -9.91 36.56 -11.97
CA ALA A 902 -10.88 36.28 -13.03
C ALA A 902 -12.27 35.82 -12.53
N GLY A 903 -12.41 35.43 -11.25
CA GLY A 903 -13.66 34.88 -10.71
C GLY A 903 -14.01 33.49 -11.26
N ASN A 904 -12.98 32.66 -11.49
CA ASN A 904 -13.02 31.25 -11.91
C ASN A 904 -11.58 30.67 -11.79
N ASN A 905 -11.41 29.35 -11.91
CA ASN A 905 -10.10 28.68 -11.89
C ASN A 905 -9.62 28.15 -13.26
N ILE A 906 -10.02 28.82 -14.36
CA ILE A 906 -9.62 28.43 -15.71
C ILE A 906 -8.10 28.62 -15.87
N GLY A 907 -7.38 27.52 -16.18
CA GLY A 907 -5.91 27.51 -16.18
C GLY A 907 -5.25 27.42 -14.80
N GLY A 908 -6.02 27.15 -13.73
CA GLY A 908 -5.54 26.87 -12.38
C GLY A 908 -5.79 27.96 -11.34
N PHE A 909 -5.43 27.67 -10.10
CA PHE A 909 -5.55 28.59 -8.96
C PHE A 909 -4.29 29.46 -8.77
N ASP A 910 -4.52 30.78 -8.64
CA ASP A 910 -3.53 31.81 -8.34
C ASP A 910 -2.92 31.63 -6.93
N ASN A 911 -3.77 31.22 -5.98
CA ASN A 911 -3.47 31.14 -4.54
C ASN A 911 -3.81 29.74 -3.99
N ASP A 912 -3.47 29.50 -2.71
CA ASP A 912 -3.63 28.19 -2.08
C ASP A 912 -4.77 28.16 -1.05
N PHE A 913 -4.96 29.24 -0.27
CA PHE A 913 -5.95 29.32 0.82
C PHE A 913 -6.75 30.63 0.85
N HIS A 914 -8.01 30.56 1.28
CA HIS A 914 -8.74 31.67 1.88
C HIS A 914 -8.55 31.67 3.40
N ARG A 915 -8.56 32.83 4.06
CA ARG A 915 -8.63 32.89 5.53
C ARG A 915 -10.04 33.26 5.98
N PHE A 916 -10.67 32.39 6.75
CA PHE A 916 -11.99 32.62 7.35
C PHE A 916 -11.88 32.81 8.86
N SER A 917 -12.93 33.36 9.46
CA SER A 917 -13.02 33.48 10.92
C SER A 917 -14.43 33.29 11.48
N ILE A 918 -14.47 32.84 12.73
CA ILE A 918 -15.66 32.74 13.58
C ILE A 918 -15.36 33.56 14.84
N THR A 919 -16.00 34.71 14.98
CA THR A 919 -15.99 35.47 16.24
C THR A 919 -17.07 34.91 17.15
N LEU A 920 -16.70 34.59 18.39
CA LEU A 920 -17.54 33.97 19.42
C LEU A 920 -18.54 34.98 20.02
N VAL A 921 -19.27 35.68 19.15
CA VAL A 921 -20.27 36.70 19.48
C VAL A 921 -21.54 36.36 18.71
N ASN A 922 -22.66 36.31 19.41
CA ASN A 922 -23.96 36.05 18.81
C ASN A 922 -24.34 37.19 17.83
N GLU A 923 -24.63 36.83 16.59
CA GLU A 923 -24.87 37.76 15.47
C GLU A 923 -26.05 38.70 15.73
N TRP A 924 -27.12 38.20 16.37
CA TRP A 924 -28.35 38.95 16.62
C TRP A 924 -28.29 39.84 17.87
N GLY A 925 -27.43 39.52 18.84
CA GLY A 925 -27.39 40.17 20.15
C GLY A 925 -26.12 40.97 20.47
N ASN A 926 -25.06 40.85 19.66
CA ASN A 926 -23.71 41.36 19.97
C ASN A 926 -23.11 40.85 21.32
N GLN A 927 -23.71 39.82 21.93
CA GLN A 927 -23.24 39.29 23.21
C GLN A 927 -22.06 38.32 22.98
N PRO A 928 -20.94 38.47 23.71
CA PRO A 928 -19.90 37.45 23.78
C PRO A 928 -20.45 36.12 24.29
N LYS A 929 -20.16 35.04 23.58
CA LYS A 929 -20.45 33.68 24.01
C LYS A 929 -19.32 33.22 24.94
N SER A 930 -19.68 32.65 26.10
CA SER A 930 -18.73 32.07 27.05
C SER A 930 -17.92 30.93 26.41
N PHE A 931 -16.60 31.01 26.57
CA PHE A 931 -15.63 29.99 26.15
C PHE A 931 -14.45 29.94 27.16
N ALA A 932 -14.82 29.77 28.42
CA ALA A 932 -13.93 29.61 29.56
C ALA A 932 -13.23 28.23 29.54
N PRO A 933 -12.19 28.01 30.38
CA PRO A 933 -11.55 26.71 30.55
C PRO A 933 -12.55 25.57 30.80
N GLY A 934 -12.47 24.53 29.98
CA GLY A 934 -13.36 23.36 29.99
C GLY A 934 -14.64 23.51 29.16
N GLU A 935 -14.95 24.67 28.59
CA GLU A 935 -16.15 24.87 27.77
C GLU A 935 -15.94 24.46 26.29
N SER A 936 -17.06 24.12 25.63
CA SER A 936 -17.12 23.88 24.18
C SER A 936 -18.08 24.85 23.48
N ILE A 937 -17.75 25.18 22.22
CA ILE A 937 -18.59 25.91 21.27
C ILE A 937 -18.91 25.00 20.10
N ASN A 938 -20.16 25.01 19.64
CA ASN A 938 -20.59 24.39 18.40
C ASN A 938 -21.00 25.49 17.41
N ALA A 939 -20.23 25.68 16.34
CA ALA A 939 -20.57 26.57 15.24
C ALA A 939 -21.13 25.74 14.07
N GLN A 940 -22.41 25.92 13.72
CA GLN A 940 -22.95 25.32 12.50
C GLN A 940 -22.58 26.18 11.30
N VAL A 941 -21.65 25.70 10.49
CA VAL A 941 -21.03 26.42 9.37
C VAL A 941 -21.68 26.02 8.05
N MET A 942 -21.35 26.75 6.98
CA MET A 942 -21.81 26.46 5.63
C MET A 942 -20.80 26.99 4.61
N TYR A 943 -20.43 26.12 3.67
CA TYR A 943 -19.59 26.37 2.49
C TYR A 943 -20.04 25.45 1.33
N TYR A 944 -19.44 25.53 0.14
CA TYR A 944 -20.11 25.04 -1.08
C TYR A 944 -19.42 23.88 -1.81
N MET A 945 -18.09 23.80 -1.81
CA MET A 945 -17.33 22.65 -2.33
C MET A 945 -16.53 21.95 -1.23
N PRO A 946 -16.10 20.69 -1.43
CA PRO A 946 -15.28 19.98 -0.45
C PRO A 946 -13.98 20.71 -0.11
N VAL A 947 -13.52 20.54 1.13
CA VAL A 947 -12.22 21.00 1.64
C VAL A 947 -11.63 19.94 2.57
N THR A 948 -10.30 19.86 2.68
CA THR A 948 -9.66 19.19 3.83
C THR A 948 -9.26 20.22 4.90
N GLY A 949 -8.86 19.75 6.08
CA GLY A 949 -8.46 20.62 7.19
C GLY A 949 -9.65 21.10 8.03
N PRO A 950 -9.75 22.40 8.37
CA PRO A 950 -8.84 23.51 8.06
C PRO A 950 -7.41 23.42 8.66
N VAL A 951 -6.63 24.48 8.45
CA VAL A 951 -5.23 24.67 8.94
C VAL A 951 -5.02 26.05 9.56
N ASN A 952 -3.85 26.28 10.17
CA ASN A 952 -3.36 27.59 10.59
C ASN A 952 -4.31 28.31 11.57
N PHE A 953 -4.80 27.56 12.55
CA PHE A 953 -5.76 28.03 13.54
C PHE A 953 -5.13 29.04 14.52
N THR A 954 -5.80 30.17 14.71
CA THR A 954 -5.44 31.16 15.74
C THR A 954 -6.65 31.71 16.48
N ALA A 955 -6.56 31.82 17.80
CA ALA A 955 -7.52 32.57 18.62
C ALA A 955 -6.98 33.97 18.89
N GLU A 956 -7.81 35.00 18.72
CA GLU A 956 -7.49 36.39 19.05
C GLU A 956 -8.44 36.90 20.14
N LYS A 957 -7.87 37.43 21.22
CA LYS A 957 -8.59 37.98 22.38
C LYS A 957 -7.82 39.19 22.93
N ASP A 958 -8.52 40.30 23.12
CA ASP A 958 -8.01 41.55 23.70
C ASP A 958 -6.70 42.08 23.07
N GLY A 959 -6.51 41.84 21.76
CA GLY A 959 -5.32 42.25 21.01
C GLY A 959 -4.13 41.28 21.09
N LYS A 960 -4.23 40.17 21.84
CA LYS A 960 -3.31 39.03 21.73
C LYS A 960 -3.86 38.01 20.72
N ARG A 961 -2.96 37.42 19.93
CA ARG A 961 -3.24 36.30 19.00
C ARG A 961 -2.41 35.09 19.46
N TYR A 962 -3.03 33.91 19.50
CA TYR A 962 -2.45 32.66 19.97
C TYR A 962 -2.54 31.57 18.89
N ALA A 963 -1.55 30.70 18.80
CA ALA A 963 -1.58 29.49 17.98
C ALA A 963 -2.43 28.39 18.66
N PHE A 964 -2.85 27.37 17.92
CA PHE A 964 -3.51 26.19 18.49
C PHE A 964 -2.49 25.07 18.75
N LYS A 965 -2.53 24.50 19.96
CA LYS A 965 -1.58 23.47 20.43
C LYS A 965 -1.43 22.26 19.51
N PHE A 966 -2.51 21.80 18.86
CA PHE A 966 -2.44 20.59 18.03
C PHE A 966 -1.68 20.79 16.71
N GLU A 967 -1.46 22.04 16.29
CA GLU A 967 -0.60 22.39 15.15
C GLU A 967 0.77 22.87 15.60
N GLN A 968 0.86 23.54 16.76
CA GLN A 968 2.09 24.16 17.26
C GLN A 968 2.38 23.72 18.72
N PRO A 969 2.63 22.41 18.97
CA PRO A 969 2.73 21.86 20.33
C PRO A 969 4.00 22.28 21.08
N THR A 970 5.04 22.69 20.36
CA THR A 970 6.36 23.11 20.87
C THR A 970 6.41 24.56 21.37
N LEU A 971 5.41 25.38 21.00
CA LEU A 971 5.34 26.77 21.45
C LEU A 971 5.07 26.88 22.97
N PRO A 972 5.48 27.98 23.63
CA PRO A 972 5.09 28.26 25.01
C PRO A 972 3.56 28.37 25.18
N ALA A 973 3.02 27.71 26.21
CA ALA A 973 1.63 27.88 26.62
C ALA A 973 1.38 29.28 27.21
N ALA A 974 0.37 29.98 26.68
CA ALA A 974 -0.09 31.26 27.21
C ALA A 974 -0.58 31.13 28.66
N LYS A 975 -0.34 32.16 29.49
CA LYS A 975 -0.72 32.15 30.92
C LYS A 975 -1.77 33.21 31.26
N PRO A 976 -2.67 32.94 32.22
CA PRO A 976 -3.60 33.94 32.72
C PRO A 976 -2.84 35.10 33.39
N GLY A 977 -3.20 36.33 33.04
CA GLY A 977 -2.65 37.53 33.68
C GLY A 977 -1.32 38.06 33.10
N ASP A 978 -0.80 37.49 32.00
CA ASP A 978 0.36 38.01 31.25
C ASP A 978 -0.01 39.31 30.48
N GLY A 979 -0.34 40.35 31.24
CA GLY A 979 -0.90 41.65 30.81
C GLY A 979 0.09 42.62 30.15
N ASN A 980 1.17 42.10 29.58
CA ASN A 980 2.08 42.79 28.67
C ASN A 980 2.47 41.81 27.57
N GLY A 981 1.67 41.73 26.51
CA GLY A 981 2.11 41.07 25.27
C GLY A 981 3.28 41.84 24.64
N GLY A 982 4.02 41.19 23.73
CA GLY A 982 4.97 41.88 22.88
C GLY A 982 4.29 43.02 22.09
N PRO A 983 5.02 44.10 21.74
CA PRO A 983 4.43 45.25 21.08
C PRO A 983 3.76 44.83 19.76
N ILE A 984 2.51 45.28 19.56
CA ILE A 984 1.79 45.10 18.30
C ILE A 984 2.57 45.85 17.22
N THR A 985 3.22 45.10 16.32
CA THR A 985 4.06 45.66 15.25
C THR A 985 3.27 46.00 14.00
N HIS A 986 2.09 45.39 13.80
CA HIS A 986 1.21 45.58 12.64
C HIS A 986 -0.27 45.63 13.05
N CYS A 987 -1.10 46.32 12.27
CA CYS A 987 -2.57 46.29 12.37
C CYS A 987 -3.18 46.24 10.97
N GLU A 988 -4.17 45.36 10.74
CA GLU A 988 -4.79 45.16 9.42
C GLU A 988 -3.76 44.92 8.30
N GLY A 989 -2.63 44.28 8.63
CA GLY A 989 -1.49 44.04 7.74
C GLY A 989 -0.48 45.18 7.63
N THR A 990 -0.84 46.43 7.98
CA THR A 990 0.08 47.59 7.91
C THR A 990 0.98 47.67 9.16
N PRO A 991 2.30 47.90 9.04
CA PRO A 991 3.17 48.16 10.19
C PRO A 991 2.72 49.38 10.99
N ILE A 992 2.67 49.29 12.32
CA ILE A 992 2.27 50.41 13.20
C ILE A 992 3.14 51.66 12.99
N ALA A 993 4.41 51.48 12.61
CA ALA A 993 5.32 52.57 12.29
C ALA A 993 4.97 53.36 11.01
N GLU A 994 4.14 52.79 10.12
CA GLU A 994 3.70 53.41 8.86
C GLU A 994 2.31 54.06 8.96
N ILE A 995 1.56 53.77 10.03
CA ILE A 995 0.22 54.33 10.24
C ILE A 995 0.33 55.75 10.79
N ALA A 996 -0.36 56.70 10.14
CA ALA A 996 -0.37 58.10 10.56
C ALA A 996 -0.97 58.27 11.97
N VAL A 997 -0.42 59.17 12.78
CA VAL A 997 -0.88 59.44 14.15
C VAL A 997 -1.65 60.77 14.19
N TYR A 998 -2.92 60.72 14.60
CA TYR A 998 -3.77 61.90 14.80
C TYR A 998 -3.09 62.89 15.77
N PRO A 999 -3.02 64.21 15.46
CA PRO A 999 -3.80 64.95 14.46
C PRO A 999 -3.30 64.90 13.00
N THR A 1000 -2.20 64.20 12.70
CA THR A 1000 -1.75 64.02 11.31
C THR A 1000 -2.57 62.93 10.62
N PHE A 1001 -3.19 63.28 9.50
CA PHE A 1001 -4.00 62.33 8.72
C PHE A 1001 -3.21 61.65 7.59
N PRO A 1002 -3.57 60.42 7.18
CA PRO A 1002 -2.90 59.67 6.10
C PRO A 1002 -2.78 60.43 4.77
N ARG A 1003 -3.79 61.24 4.41
CA ARG A 1003 -3.79 62.07 3.19
C ARG A 1003 -3.58 63.56 3.52
N GLY A 1004 -2.78 63.82 4.55
CA GLY A 1004 -2.39 65.15 5.05
C GLY A 1004 -3.49 65.86 5.85
N THR A 1005 -4.68 66.02 5.27
CA THR A 1005 -5.82 66.77 5.87
C THR A 1005 -7.02 65.91 6.22
N HIS A 1006 -7.03 64.64 5.82
CA HIS A 1006 -8.14 63.71 5.95
C HIS A 1006 -7.68 62.26 5.78
N ALA A 1007 -8.50 61.31 6.24
CA ALA A 1007 -8.45 59.91 5.85
C ALA A 1007 -9.46 59.66 4.71
N GLY A 1008 -9.10 58.82 3.74
CA GLY A 1008 -10.00 58.22 2.76
C GLY A 1008 -10.52 56.85 3.24
N GLN A 1009 -11.53 56.31 2.55
CA GLN A 1009 -12.08 54.98 2.88
C GLN A 1009 -10.99 53.90 2.87
N GLY A 1010 -10.92 53.12 3.95
CA GLY A 1010 -9.94 52.05 4.13
C GLY A 1010 -8.64 52.49 4.81
N ASP A 1011 -8.31 53.79 4.85
CA ASP A 1011 -7.10 54.29 5.49
C ASP A 1011 -7.09 53.99 6.99
N LEU A 1012 -5.91 53.67 7.52
CA LEU A 1012 -5.64 53.50 8.95
C LEU A 1012 -5.08 54.78 9.56
N ILE A 1013 -5.47 55.09 10.79
CA ILE A 1013 -4.95 56.21 11.58
C ILE A 1013 -4.93 55.83 13.08
N ILE A 1014 -3.87 56.19 13.78
CA ILE A 1014 -3.72 56.00 15.24
C ILE A 1014 -4.32 57.20 15.97
N ASP A 1015 -5.11 56.95 17.01
CA ASP A 1015 -5.59 57.97 17.95
C ASP A 1015 -5.60 57.41 19.38
N GLY A 1016 -4.74 57.95 20.24
CA GLY A 1016 -4.48 57.42 21.57
C GLY A 1016 -4.03 55.96 21.55
N LYS A 1017 -4.74 55.09 22.27
CA LYS A 1017 -4.51 53.63 22.37
C LYS A 1017 -5.35 52.84 21.37
N GLY A 1018 -5.39 53.29 20.12
CA GLY A 1018 -6.22 52.68 19.09
C GLY A 1018 -5.76 52.96 17.68
N VAL A 1019 -5.83 51.94 16.84
CA VAL A 1019 -5.78 52.07 15.38
C VAL A 1019 -7.22 52.06 14.87
N TYR A 1020 -7.53 53.00 13.98
CA TYR A 1020 -8.87 53.25 13.46
C TYR A 1020 -8.86 53.22 11.94
N LYS A 1021 -9.79 52.48 11.34
CA LYS A 1021 -10.01 52.42 9.89
C LYS A 1021 -11.15 53.35 9.50
N ALA A 1022 -10.91 54.23 8.53
CA ALA A 1022 -11.92 55.17 8.04
C ALA A 1022 -12.95 54.44 7.14
N LYS A 1023 -14.25 54.61 7.42
CA LYS A 1023 -15.34 53.97 6.65
C LYS A 1023 -15.67 54.71 5.35
N TRP A 1024 -15.35 56.01 5.32
CA TRP A 1024 -15.54 56.95 4.22
C TRP A 1024 -14.56 58.12 4.42
N TRP A 1025 -14.57 59.11 3.52
CA TRP A 1025 -13.77 60.33 3.68
C TRP A 1025 -14.08 61.02 5.02
N SER A 1026 -13.05 61.34 5.83
CA SER A 1026 -13.23 62.10 7.07
C SER A 1026 -11.98 62.88 7.48
N ASN A 1027 -12.21 64.05 8.07
CA ASN A 1027 -11.23 64.89 8.74
C ASN A 1027 -11.53 65.06 10.25
N LYS A 1028 -12.41 64.23 10.82
CA LYS A 1028 -12.76 64.23 12.25
C LYS A 1028 -11.76 63.39 13.06
N GLN A 1029 -11.68 63.63 14.36
CA GLN A 1029 -10.86 62.82 15.27
C GLN A 1029 -11.35 61.35 15.29
N PRO A 1030 -10.47 60.34 15.11
CA PRO A 1030 -10.89 58.95 14.98
C PRO A 1030 -11.57 58.35 16.23
N SER A 1031 -11.03 58.58 17.43
CA SER A 1031 -11.53 57.97 18.67
C SER A 1031 -12.89 58.48 19.12
N THR A 1032 -13.33 59.63 18.63
CA THR A 1032 -14.60 60.29 19.01
C THR A 1032 -15.62 60.34 17.87
N SER A 1033 -15.32 59.77 16.70
CA SER A 1033 -16.16 59.87 15.51
C SER A 1033 -16.70 58.54 14.99
N SER A 1034 -17.99 58.52 14.66
CA SER A 1034 -18.65 57.40 13.97
C SER A 1034 -18.17 57.15 12.53
N ASP A 1035 -17.42 58.09 11.93
CA ASP A 1035 -16.81 57.93 10.60
C ASP A 1035 -15.75 56.81 10.57
N TYR A 1036 -15.24 56.41 11.75
CA TYR A 1036 -14.17 55.43 11.90
C TYR A 1036 -14.65 54.15 12.60
N GLN A 1037 -13.90 53.07 12.42
CA GLN A 1037 -14.01 51.83 13.17
C GLN A 1037 -12.69 51.57 13.87
N LYS A 1038 -12.70 51.33 15.20
CA LYS A 1038 -11.50 50.83 15.89
C LYS A 1038 -11.22 49.42 15.37
N VAL A 1039 -10.02 49.18 14.89
CA VAL A 1039 -9.57 47.89 14.33
C VAL A 1039 -8.52 47.21 15.20
N CYS A 1040 -7.60 47.98 15.82
CA CYS A 1040 -6.66 47.44 16.81
C CYS A 1040 -6.55 48.36 18.04
N SER A 1041 -6.02 47.83 19.15
CA SER A 1041 -5.62 48.59 20.35
C SER A 1041 -4.09 48.64 20.46
N LEU A 1042 -3.54 49.66 21.12
CA LEU A 1042 -2.11 49.85 21.39
C LEU A 1042 -1.85 50.08 22.90
#